data_AF-A0A4Q7N1Y6-F1
#
_entry.id   AF-A0A4Q7N1Y6-F1
#
_cell.length_a   1.000
_cell.length_b   1.000
_cell.length_c   1.000
_cell.angle_alpha   90.00
_cell.angle_beta   90.00
_cell.angle_gamma   90.00
#
_symmetry.space_group_name_H-M   'P 1'
#
loop_
_entity.id
_entity.type
_entity.pdbx_description
1 polymer ?
#
loop_
_entity_poly.entity_id
_entity_poly.type
_entity_poly.pdbx_seq_one_letter_code
_entity_poly.pdbx_strand_id
1 'polypeptide(L)'
;MKIILRIAQAELRYLFQSPIAWVIMICYLVLGSMKFLAPLVGFSREQAVEMLNNPNWAGFRRSLTVGVFGNALEVMSAHLYLFIPLLTMGVIGREISSGSIALLRSSPIRTREVVMGKFLGLSWFNMILTAALAILLITGYFCIEHAEFKLILSILLGFFLLTSAYIAIGLFVSCLTEYQILAGIGTFMLFIILEKAGSTFQQYDFIRDITWFLSIDGRINFLKAGLITTRDISYFLLIIILFLGLSMIKLQSLAASVKKNTVMLRYLVLTSVILLLGYFSSRPGAVGYLDVTRDQRNTIDSTTQAAIKELDGSAIKVTLFTNVLQPTVEFAMPSKRNEYIWKFWEKYLRFYPNINFHYRFYYNNTAQDSALLSMFYGNRTRLQLSKAMAKMHKLNYDKVETPRQIDSSVNLADESYRVVMQLEYKGKKVFLRTYPSSDPWPFEYNVSGAIKELVSARSPLVSFSSGHYERSPFLFTSREHGGNTTERSERHSLINLGVHTNTISLANNINTDSTNVLVIADPRTSLSGQEKENIMNYLENGGNAIIYGEPSKQPFINEIINPLGVHMEEGVMVLPRQHVETEVFTAGMTKAGNRMAKEPVMQLHQQLGKRTAMANFGGTGILSFMEKNGFTVEPIISIPGNKFRGEQVKQARTDTTTTSLVVDVEEFKKDSYGDEKSTPWKPGAKKKRELKKAGKPKAVGYDDIWMERGVFVRDSAAPIYSPEEGDYKKEEYILAVKLHRKINNKEQRIVIAADADFMSVGAGNGGSIALGLYSWLLNNEYPVYTKYKLPKDTRLTIGKKGGNVLYNVFVYVLPSILLLVGTIILIRRFRK
;
A
#
# COMPACT_ATOMS: atom_id res chain seq x y z
N MET A 1 -32.34 -17.08 -34.80
CA MET A 1 -32.34 -15.87 -33.92
C MET A 1 -33.74 -15.51 -33.39
N LYS A 2 -34.80 -15.44 -34.21
CA LYS A 2 -36.16 -15.07 -33.74
C LYS A 2 -36.70 -15.95 -32.59
N ILE A 3 -36.48 -17.27 -32.64
CA ILE A 3 -36.94 -18.21 -31.60
C ILE A 3 -36.23 -17.96 -30.26
N ILE A 4 -34.90 -17.80 -30.28
CA ILE A 4 -34.07 -17.52 -29.09
C ILE A 4 -34.59 -16.28 -28.35
N LEU A 5 -34.85 -15.19 -29.09
CA LEU A 5 -35.35 -13.95 -28.51
C LEU A 5 -36.77 -14.09 -27.94
N ARG A 6 -37.64 -14.89 -28.55
CA ARG A 6 -38.97 -15.18 -27.99
C ARG A 6 -38.89 -15.95 -26.67
N ILE A 7 -38.00 -16.94 -26.59
CA ILE A 7 -37.74 -17.68 -25.34
C ILE A 7 -37.18 -16.73 -24.28
N ALA A 8 -36.20 -15.90 -24.63
CA ALA A 8 -35.63 -14.91 -23.72
C ALA A 8 -36.68 -13.93 -23.19
N GLN A 9 -37.56 -13.44 -24.06
CA GLN A 9 -38.64 -12.54 -23.67
C GLN A 9 -39.65 -13.24 -22.73
N ALA A 10 -39.98 -14.51 -22.99
CA ALA A 10 -40.87 -15.29 -22.14
C ALA A 10 -40.25 -15.49 -20.74
N GLU A 11 -38.97 -15.86 -20.67
CA GLU A 11 -38.25 -16.04 -19.40
C GLU A 11 -38.17 -14.72 -18.61
N LEU A 12 -37.88 -13.60 -19.28
CA LEU A 12 -37.84 -12.29 -18.64
C LEU A 12 -39.20 -11.89 -18.06
N ARG A 13 -40.29 -12.09 -18.82
CA ARG A 13 -41.65 -11.83 -18.32
C ARG A 13 -41.97 -12.68 -17.10
N TYR A 14 -41.55 -13.94 -17.13
CA TYR A 14 -41.74 -14.86 -16.01
C TYR A 14 -41.04 -14.37 -14.74
N LEU A 15 -39.79 -13.88 -14.84
CA LEU A 15 -39.05 -13.33 -13.70
C LEU A 15 -39.81 -12.15 -13.05
N PHE A 16 -40.32 -11.20 -13.83
CA PHE A 16 -41.08 -10.07 -13.31
C PHE A 16 -42.47 -10.42 -12.76
N GLN A 17 -42.98 -11.61 -13.11
CA GLN A 17 -44.20 -12.17 -12.54
C GLN A 17 -43.93 -13.00 -11.27
N SER A 18 -42.66 -13.22 -10.92
CA SER A 18 -42.24 -13.90 -9.71
C SER A 18 -41.91 -12.90 -8.60
N PRO A 19 -42.42 -13.09 -7.37
CA PRO A 19 -42.04 -12.25 -6.23
C PRO A 19 -40.53 -12.22 -5.95
N ILE A 20 -39.84 -13.33 -6.24
CA ILE A 20 -38.41 -13.51 -5.92
C ILE A 20 -37.54 -12.48 -6.65
N ALA A 21 -37.84 -12.18 -7.92
CA ALA A 21 -37.05 -11.22 -8.71
C ALA A 21 -37.12 -9.80 -8.12
N TRP A 22 -38.32 -9.39 -7.67
CA TRP A 22 -38.53 -8.10 -7.02
C TRP A 22 -37.80 -8.01 -5.68
N VAL A 23 -37.89 -9.06 -4.85
CA VAL A 23 -37.19 -9.13 -3.57
C VAL A 23 -35.68 -9.02 -3.78
N ILE A 24 -35.12 -9.76 -4.73
CA ILE A 24 -33.68 -9.73 -5.02
C ILE A 24 -33.24 -8.36 -5.50
N MET A 25 -33.98 -7.73 -6.40
CA MET A 25 -33.66 -6.38 -6.88
C MET A 25 -33.69 -5.36 -5.75
N ILE A 26 -34.69 -5.42 -4.87
CA ILE A 26 -34.82 -4.55 -3.69
C ILE A 26 -33.68 -4.78 -2.71
N CYS A 27 -33.39 -6.04 -2.34
CA CYS A 27 -32.31 -6.36 -1.41
C CYS A 27 -30.95 -5.94 -1.98
N TYR A 28 -30.69 -6.23 -3.25
CA TYR A 28 -29.44 -5.84 -3.92
C TYR A 28 -29.24 -4.32 -3.88
N LEU A 29 -30.29 -3.57 -4.22
CA LEU A 29 -30.25 -2.10 -4.17
C LEU A 29 -30.06 -1.57 -2.75
N VAL A 30 -30.83 -2.05 -1.76
CA VAL A 30 -30.76 -1.56 -0.37
C VAL A 30 -29.37 -1.82 0.20
N LEU A 31 -28.86 -3.05 0.08
CA LEU A 31 -27.56 -3.42 0.62
C LEU A 31 -26.44 -2.63 -0.08
N GLY A 32 -26.53 -2.45 -1.39
CA GLY A 32 -25.57 -1.65 -2.17
C GLY A 32 -25.59 -0.20 -1.75
N SER A 33 -26.78 0.38 -1.63
CA SER A 33 -27.00 1.76 -1.22
C SER A 33 -26.45 2.03 0.18
N MET A 34 -26.71 1.16 1.16
CA MET A 34 -26.20 1.33 2.52
C MET A 34 -24.67 1.36 2.57
N LYS A 35 -24.00 0.43 1.87
CA LYS A 35 -22.54 0.32 1.87
C LYS A 35 -21.84 1.39 1.04
N PHE A 36 -22.54 1.95 0.06
CA PHE A 36 -22.06 3.05 -0.76
C PHE A 36 -22.26 4.41 -0.08
N LEU A 37 -23.45 4.64 0.49
CA LEU A 37 -23.83 5.95 1.04
C LEU A 37 -23.28 6.19 2.44
N ALA A 38 -23.04 5.15 3.24
CA ALA A 38 -22.42 5.30 4.56
C ALA A 38 -21.03 5.99 4.48
N PRO A 39 -20.06 5.52 3.68
CA PRO A 39 -18.78 6.22 3.53
C PRO A 39 -18.95 7.58 2.85
N LEU A 40 -19.83 7.72 1.85
CA LEU A 40 -20.10 9.02 1.21
C LEU A 40 -20.55 10.08 2.22
N VAL A 41 -21.51 9.73 3.08
CA VAL A 41 -21.99 10.60 4.18
C VAL A 41 -20.87 10.84 5.19
N GLY A 42 -20.10 9.81 5.56
CA GLY A 42 -18.93 9.95 6.44
C GLY A 42 -17.92 10.97 5.93
N PHE A 43 -17.49 10.84 4.68
CA PHE A 43 -16.61 11.80 4.01
C PHE A 43 -17.20 13.20 3.91
N SER A 44 -18.52 13.34 3.68
CA SER A 44 -19.16 14.66 3.66
C SER A 44 -19.12 15.36 5.03
N ARG A 45 -19.14 14.59 6.12
CA ARG A 45 -19.01 15.10 7.49
C ARG A 45 -17.55 15.47 7.78
N GLU A 46 -16.60 14.60 7.43
CA GLU A 46 -15.16 14.87 7.56
C GLU A 46 -14.79 16.16 6.81
N GLN A 47 -15.23 16.31 5.56
CA GLN A 47 -14.98 17.51 4.75
C GLN A 47 -15.55 18.77 5.40
N ALA A 48 -16.77 18.71 5.94
CA ALA A 48 -17.37 19.87 6.62
C ALA A 48 -16.54 20.30 7.84
N VAL A 49 -16.02 19.35 8.62
CA VAL A 49 -15.15 19.63 9.78
C VAL A 49 -13.81 20.21 9.32
N GLU A 50 -13.19 19.63 8.29
CA GLU A 50 -11.92 20.13 7.74
C GLU A 50 -12.03 21.55 7.19
N MET A 51 -13.13 21.89 6.50
CA MET A 51 -13.37 23.24 6.00
C MET A 51 -13.65 24.26 7.10
N LEU A 52 -14.22 23.83 8.25
CA LEU A 52 -14.40 24.68 9.42
C LEU A 52 -13.07 24.95 10.13
N ASN A 53 -12.21 23.94 10.24
CA ASN A 53 -10.91 24.06 10.90
C ASN A 53 -9.85 24.74 10.02
N ASN A 54 -9.95 24.60 8.70
CA ASN A 54 -9.01 25.16 7.74
C ASN A 54 -9.74 25.73 6.51
N PRO A 55 -9.93 27.07 6.43
CA PRO A 55 -10.56 27.71 5.28
C PRO A 55 -9.86 27.44 3.94
N ASN A 56 -8.57 27.09 3.97
CA ASN A 56 -7.75 26.80 2.79
C ASN A 56 -7.55 25.28 2.56
N TRP A 57 -8.40 24.43 3.14
CA TRP A 57 -8.29 22.98 3.00
C TRP A 57 -8.27 22.52 1.53
N ALA A 58 -7.25 21.76 1.13
CA ALA A 58 -7.00 21.40 -0.27
C ALA A 58 -7.75 20.15 -0.76
N GLY A 59 -8.58 19.53 0.09
CA GLY A 59 -9.19 18.23 -0.18
C GLY A 59 -8.53 17.08 0.59
N PHE A 60 -9.15 15.90 0.54
CA PHE A 60 -8.63 14.67 1.11
C PHE A 60 -7.31 14.24 0.44
N ARG A 61 -6.47 13.55 1.20
CA ARG A 61 -5.20 12.98 0.70
C ARG A 61 -5.35 11.65 -0.03
N ARG A 62 -6.53 11.06 0.08
CA ARG A 62 -6.90 9.76 -0.47
C ARG A 62 -7.94 9.97 -1.56
N SER A 63 -7.92 9.09 -2.56
CA SER A 63 -8.97 9.05 -3.59
C SER A 63 -10.31 8.77 -2.93
N LEU A 64 -11.26 9.69 -3.08
CA LEU A 64 -12.63 9.49 -2.63
C LEU A 64 -13.34 8.42 -3.45
N THR A 65 -13.04 8.30 -4.74
CA THR A 65 -13.63 7.25 -5.58
C THR A 65 -13.30 5.86 -5.03
N VAL A 66 -12.01 5.61 -4.72
CA VAL A 66 -11.60 4.33 -4.11
C VAL A 66 -12.20 4.17 -2.71
N GLY A 67 -12.16 5.21 -1.88
CA GLY A 67 -12.65 5.17 -0.50
C GLY A 67 -14.16 4.94 -0.38
N VAL A 68 -14.96 5.57 -1.24
CA VAL A 68 -16.43 5.44 -1.24
C VAL A 68 -16.86 4.16 -1.93
N PHE A 69 -16.25 3.80 -3.06
CA PHE A 69 -16.74 2.69 -3.88
C PHE A 69 -16.28 1.35 -3.31
N GLY A 70 -15.06 1.28 -2.76
CA GLY A 70 -14.40 0.02 -2.39
C GLY A 70 -15.26 -0.93 -1.56
N ASN A 71 -15.80 -0.46 -0.42
CA ASN A 71 -16.62 -1.31 0.46
C ASN A 71 -17.91 -1.78 -0.23
N ALA A 72 -18.59 -0.88 -0.94
CA ALA A 72 -19.80 -1.20 -1.67
C ALA A 72 -19.54 -2.29 -2.73
N LEU A 73 -18.45 -2.17 -3.49
CA LEU A 73 -18.10 -3.15 -4.52
C LEU A 73 -17.77 -4.53 -3.92
N GLU A 74 -17.03 -4.60 -2.82
CA GLU A 74 -16.76 -5.88 -2.14
C GLU A 74 -18.04 -6.55 -1.68
N VAL A 75 -18.92 -5.80 -1.01
CA VAL A 75 -20.19 -6.32 -0.51
C VAL A 75 -21.09 -6.75 -1.67
N MET A 76 -21.20 -5.95 -2.73
CA MET A 76 -22.01 -6.29 -3.90
C MET A 76 -21.50 -7.53 -4.62
N SER A 77 -20.17 -7.69 -4.78
CA SER A 77 -19.59 -8.92 -5.34
C SER A 77 -19.92 -10.15 -4.48
N ALA A 78 -19.82 -10.03 -3.15
CA ALA A 78 -20.12 -11.12 -2.22
C ALA A 78 -21.60 -11.54 -2.24
N HIS A 79 -22.54 -10.59 -2.35
CA HIS A 79 -23.98 -10.91 -2.30
C HIS A 79 -24.51 -11.54 -3.60
N LEU A 80 -23.85 -11.37 -4.73
CA LEU A 80 -24.21 -12.08 -5.97
C LEU A 80 -24.19 -13.59 -5.78
N TYR A 81 -23.29 -14.13 -4.95
CA TYR A 81 -23.25 -15.56 -4.61
C TYR A 81 -24.55 -16.07 -3.97
N LEU A 82 -25.25 -15.22 -3.22
CA LEU A 82 -26.53 -15.56 -2.59
C LEU A 82 -27.70 -15.40 -3.55
N PHE A 83 -27.71 -14.32 -4.35
CA PHE A 83 -28.84 -13.98 -5.20
C PHE A 83 -28.96 -14.83 -6.46
N ILE A 84 -27.84 -15.23 -7.07
CA ILE A 84 -27.89 -15.96 -8.34
C ILE A 84 -28.50 -17.36 -8.21
N PRO A 85 -28.18 -18.19 -7.19
CA PRO A 85 -28.83 -19.49 -7.01
C PRO A 85 -30.36 -19.38 -6.91
N LEU A 86 -30.88 -18.35 -6.23
CA LEU A 86 -32.31 -18.08 -6.11
C LEU A 86 -32.96 -17.71 -7.45
N LEU A 87 -32.23 -16.99 -8.32
CA LEU A 87 -32.70 -16.62 -9.65
C LEU A 87 -32.66 -17.80 -10.63
N THR A 88 -31.64 -18.67 -10.55
CA THR A 88 -31.41 -19.72 -11.55
C THR A 88 -32.03 -21.06 -11.21
N MET A 89 -32.33 -21.34 -9.93
CA MET A 89 -32.73 -22.67 -9.48
C MET A 89 -33.95 -23.25 -10.23
N GLY A 90 -34.90 -22.40 -10.61
CA GLY A 90 -36.15 -22.80 -11.26
C GLY A 90 -36.18 -22.69 -12.78
N VAL A 91 -35.08 -22.32 -13.43
CA VAL A 91 -35.11 -21.93 -14.85
C VAL A 91 -35.36 -23.12 -15.77
N ILE A 92 -34.77 -24.28 -15.47
CA ILE A 92 -34.98 -25.52 -16.23
C ILE A 92 -35.67 -26.59 -15.37
N GLY A 93 -35.29 -26.73 -14.09
CA GLY A 93 -35.84 -27.74 -13.19
C GLY A 93 -37.37 -27.74 -13.11
N ARG A 94 -38.03 -26.56 -13.17
CA ARG A 94 -39.50 -26.46 -13.19
C ARG A 94 -40.15 -27.02 -14.46
N GLU A 95 -39.52 -26.81 -15.62
CA GLU A 95 -40.06 -27.33 -16.88
C GLU A 95 -39.98 -28.84 -16.92
N ILE A 96 -38.94 -29.40 -16.28
CA ILE A 96 -38.78 -30.84 -16.11
C ILE A 96 -39.84 -31.36 -15.12
N SER A 97 -39.95 -30.76 -13.92
CA SER A 97 -40.88 -31.22 -12.90
C SER A 97 -42.36 -31.08 -13.31
N SER A 98 -42.69 -30.09 -14.14
CA SER A 98 -44.04 -29.88 -14.69
C SER A 98 -44.34 -30.73 -15.93
N GLY A 99 -43.36 -31.47 -16.46
CA GLY A 99 -43.49 -32.23 -17.71
C GLY A 99 -43.57 -31.38 -18.99
N SER A 100 -43.64 -30.05 -18.87
CA SER A 100 -43.71 -29.13 -20.02
C SER A 100 -42.47 -29.19 -20.93
N ILE A 101 -41.35 -29.68 -20.41
CA ILE A 101 -40.14 -29.93 -21.22
C ILE A 101 -40.40 -30.91 -22.37
N ALA A 102 -41.36 -31.82 -22.24
CA ALA A 102 -41.73 -32.75 -23.31
C ALA A 102 -42.35 -32.01 -24.51
N LEU A 103 -43.15 -30.97 -24.27
CA LEU A 103 -43.75 -30.12 -25.31
C LEU A 103 -42.69 -29.29 -26.04
N LEU A 104 -41.70 -28.77 -25.30
CA LEU A 104 -40.56 -28.07 -25.89
C LEU A 104 -39.73 -29.01 -26.78
N ARG A 105 -39.60 -30.28 -26.39
CA ARG A 105 -38.85 -31.29 -27.15
C ARG A 105 -39.56 -31.80 -28.40
N SER A 106 -40.90 -31.84 -28.40
CA SER A 106 -41.68 -32.21 -29.58
C SER A 106 -41.84 -31.06 -30.58
N SER A 107 -41.63 -29.82 -30.13
CA SER A 107 -41.56 -28.66 -31.02
C SER A 107 -40.25 -28.65 -31.85
N PRO A 108 -40.24 -28.07 -33.06
CA PRO A 108 -39.06 -28.01 -33.94
C PRO A 108 -38.03 -26.97 -33.47
N ILE A 109 -37.69 -27.00 -32.17
CA ILE A 109 -36.76 -26.08 -31.51
C ILE A 109 -35.51 -26.85 -31.11
N ARG A 110 -34.33 -26.33 -31.47
CA ARG A 110 -33.06 -26.99 -31.14
C ARG A 110 -32.71 -26.72 -29.67
N THR A 111 -32.07 -27.68 -29.00
CA THR A 111 -31.62 -27.53 -27.59
C THR A 111 -30.77 -26.27 -27.37
N ARG A 112 -29.89 -25.94 -28.33
CA ARG A 112 -29.08 -24.72 -28.28
C ARG A 112 -29.91 -23.44 -28.24
N GLU A 113 -31.08 -23.42 -28.87
CA GLU A 113 -31.96 -22.26 -28.90
C GLU A 113 -32.67 -22.06 -27.55
N VAL A 114 -33.04 -23.16 -26.89
CA VAL A 114 -33.60 -23.15 -25.53
C VAL A 114 -32.58 -22.63 -24.52
N VAL A 115 -31.38 -23.22 -24.49
CA VAL A 115 -30.33 -22.85 -23.52
C VAL A 115 -29.90 -21.40 -23.73
N MET A 116 -29.62 -20.98 -24.97
CA MET A 116 -29.24 -19.59 -25.24
C MET A 116 -30.39 -18.61 -24.96
N GLY A 117 -31.65 -18.99 -25.23
CA GLY A 117 -32.81 -18.16 -24.94
C GLY A 117 -32.98 -17.92 -23.45
N LYS A 118 -32.89 -18.98 -22.63
CA LYS A 118 -32.96 -18.89 -21.16
C LYS A 118 -31.81 -18.09 -20.58
N PHE A 119 -30.58 -18.34 -21.05
CA PHE A 119 -29.42 -17.55 -20.65
C PHE A 119 -29.61 -16.05 -20.96
N LEU A 120 -29.99 -15.69 -22.20
CA LEU A 120 -30.21 -14.30 -22.59
C LEU A 120 -31.36 -13.63 -21.82
N GLY A 121 -32.42 -14.37 -21.48
CA GLY A 121 -33.51 -13.86 -20.63
C GLY A 121 -33.00 -13.47 -19.23
N LEU A 122 -32.16 -14.31 -18.63
CA LEU A 122 -31.50 -14.02 -17.36
C LEU A 122 -30.44 -12.92 -17.49
N SER A 123 -29.71 -12.87 -18.61
CA SER A 123 -28.74 -11.80 -18.89
C SER A 123 -29.41 -10.42 -18.96
N TRP A 124 -30.66 -10.33 -19.42
CA TRP A 124 -31.41 -9.08 -19.39
C TRP A 124 -31.74 -8.64 -17.96
N PHE A 125 -32.11 -9.59 -17.08
CA PHE A 125 -32.27 -9.30 -15.65
C PHE A 125 -30.93 -8.89 -15.00
N ASN A 126 -29.82 -9.52 -15.41
CA ASN A 126 -28.47 -9.09 -15.01
C ASN A 126 -28.16 -7.64 -15.44
N MET A 127 -28.58 -7.20 -16.62
CA MET A 127 -28.43 -5.79 -17.01
C MET A 127 -29.16 -4.85 -16.04
N ILE A 128 -30.29 -5.27 -15.46
CA ILE A 128 -31.04 -4.47 -14.48
C ILE A 128 -30.32 -4.42 -13.13
N LEU A 129 -29.77 -5.54 -12.65
CA LEU A 129 -28.91 -5.54 -11.46
C LEU A 129 -27.66 -4.67 -11.66
N THR A 130 -27.02 -4.78 -12.82
CA THR A 130 -25.87 -3.95 -13.19
C THR A 130 -26.27 -2.48 -13.31
N ALA A 131 -27.46 -2.17 -13.82
CA ALA A 131 -27.99 -0.80 -13.88
C ALA A 131 -28.27 -0.24 -12.48
N ALA A 132 -28.77 -1.05 -11.54
CA ALA A 132 -28.96 -0.63 -10.15
C ALA A 132 -27.60 -0.22 -9.52
N LEU A 133 -26.54 -0.99 -9.76
CA LEU A 133 -25.19 -0.61 -9.38
C LEU A 133 -24.72 0.66 -10.12
N ALA A 134 -24.99 0.77 -11.43
CA ALA A 134 -24.61 1.93 -12.22
C ALA A 134 -25.22 3.22 -11.69
N ILE A 135 -26.50 3.21 -11.28
CA ILE A 135 -27.16 4.39 -10.68
C ILE A 135 -26.41 4.83 -9.40
N LEU A 136 -25.96 3.90 -8.56
CA LEU A 136 -25.17 4.22 -7.37
C LEU A 136 -23.82 4.84 -7.74
N LEU A 137 -23.06 4.20 -8.63
CA LEU A 137 -21.73 4.67 -9.02
C LEU A 137 -21.79 6.01 -9.77
N ILE A 138 -22.80 6.22 -10.62
CA ILE A 138 -23.05 7.49 -11.32
C ILE A 138 -23.45 8.57 -10.31
N THR A 139 -24.23 8.25 -9.27
CA THR A 139 -24.48 9.20 -8.18
C THR A 139 -23.18 9.62 -7.51
N GLY A 140 -22.27 8.68 -7.25
CA GLY A 140 -20.91 8.97 -6.78
C GLY A 140 -20.13 9.88 -7.71
N TYR A 141 -20.22 9.64 -9.02
CA TYR A 141 -19.57 10.47 -10.03
C TYR A 141 -20.00 11.94 -9.96
N PHE A 142 -21.27 12.22 -9.70
CA PHE A 142 -21.76 13.59 -9.53
C PHE A 142 -21.46 14.18 -8.14
N CYS A 143 -21.30 13.33 -7.11
CA CYS A 143 -21.01 13.76 -5.74
C CYS A 143 -19.53 14.02 -5.48
N ILE A 144 -18.62 13.40 -6.25
CA ILE A 144 -17.17 13.49 -6.08
C ILE A 144 -16.60 14.36 -7.21
N GLU A 145 -15.91 15.44 -6.85
CA GLU A 145 -15.21 16.28 -7.83
C GLU A 145 -14.17 15.44 -8.57
N HIS A 146 -14.10 15.60 -9.90
CA HIS A 146 -13.16 14.86 -10.75
C HIS A 146 -13.19 13.33 -10.57
N ALA A 147 -14.34 12.72 -10.30
CA ALA A 147 -14.48 11.26 -10.31
C ALA A 147 -14.10 10.63 -11.67
N GLU A 148 -13.69 9.36 -11.64
CA GLU A 148 -13.17 8.66 -12.83
C GLU A 148 -14.26 7.87 -13.57
N PHE A 149 -14.80 8.43 -14.65
CA PHE A 149 -15.85 7.76 -15.44
C PHE A 149 -15.41 6.43 -16.07
N LYS A 150 -14.18 6.37 -16.60
CA LYS A 150 -13.64 5.14 -17.22
C LYS A 150 -13.50 3.99 -16.21
N LEU A 151 -13.15 4.31 -14.97
CA LEU A 151 -13.11 3.34 -13.88
C LEU A 151 -14.50 2.74 -13.61
N ILE A 152 -15.54 3.58 -13.59
CA ILE A 152 -16.94 3.13 -13.42
C ILE A 152 -17.32 2.14 -14.52
N LEU A 153 -16.99 2.44 -15.79
CA LEU A 153 -17.27 1.52 -16.90
C LEU A 153 -16.55 0.17 -16.74
N SER A 154 -15.29 0.18 -16.31
CA SER A 154 -14.54 -1.05 -16.01
C SER A 154 -15.19 -1.89 -14.91
N ILE A 155 -15.64 -1.23 -13.83
CA ILE A 155 -16.37 -1.88 -12.74
C ILE A 155 -17.67 -2.51 -13.25
N LEU A 156 -18.48 -1.76 -14.00
CA LEU A 156 -19.76 -2.26 -14.54
C LEU A 156 -19.58 -3.44 -15.49
N LEU A 157 -18.55 -3.39 -16.35
CA LEU A 157 -18.17 -4.51 -17.21
C LEU A 157 -17.83 -5.76 -16.38
N GLY A 158 -17.00 -5.60 -15.33
CA GLY A 158 -16.62 -6.70 -14.46
C GLY A 158 -17.82 -7.34 -13.75
N PHE A 159 -18.73 -6.54 -13.20
CA PHE A 159 -19.94 -7.04 -12.55
C PHE A 159 -20.89 -7.74 -13.51
N PHE A 160 -21.04 -7.22 -14.73
CA PHE A 160 -21.87 -7.85 -15.77
C PHE A 160 -21.32 -9.22 -16.17
N LEU A 161 -20.00 -9.34 -16.39
CA LEU A 161 -19.33 -10.59 -16.75
C LEU A 161 -19.38 -11.60 -15.61
N LEU A 162 -19.09 -11.18 -14.38
CA LEU A 162 -19.15 -12.03 -13.18
C LEU A 162 -20.54 -12.63 -13.01
N THR A 163 -21.57 -11.78 -13.04
CA THR A 163 -22.95 -12.22 -12.89
C THR A 163 -23.38 -13.15 -14.03
N SER A 164 -22.93 -12.89 -15.25
CA SER A 164 -23.19 -13.77 -16.40
C SER A 164 -22.57 -15.15 -16.23
N ALA A 165 -21.35 -15.24 -15.68
CA ALA A 165 -20.71 -16.51 -15.37
C ALA A 165 -21.49 -17.28 -14.29
N TYR A 166 -21.91 -16.61 -13.21
CA TYR A 166 -22.76 -17.22 -12.17
C TYR A 166 -24.10 -17.72 -12.73
N ILE A 167 -24.73 -16.96 -13.63
CA ILE A 167 -25.97 -17.37 -14.29
C ILE A 167 -25.75 -18.64 -15.13
N ALA A 168 -24.67 -18.71 -15.90
CA ALA A 168 -24.35 -19.89 -16.71
C ALA A 168 -24.15 -21.14 -15.83
N ILE A 169 -23.44 -20.99 -14.71
CA ILE A 169 -23.25 -22.06 -13.71
C ILE A 169 -24.60 -22.51 -13.13
N GLY A 170 -25.43 -21.57 -12.67
CA GLY A 170 -26.73 -21.88 -12.09
C GLY A 170 -27.70 -22.52 -13.09
N LEU A 171 -27.64 -22.12 -14.36
CA LEU A 171 -28.42 -22.75 -15.43
C LEU A 171 -28.01 -24.22 -15.64
N PHE A 172 -26.71 -24.52 -15.61
CA PHE A 172 -26.22 -25.88 -15.70
C PHE A 172 -26.71 -26.74 -14.54
N VAL A 173 -26.59 -26.24 -13.30
CA VAL A 173 -27.06 -26.99 -12.13
C VAL A 173 -28.57 -27.21 -12.16
N SER A 174 -29.36 -26.23 -12.65
CA SER A 174 -30.80 -26.39 -12.87
C SER A 174 -31.15 -27.50 -13.88
N CYS A 175 -30.22 -27.90 -14.77
CA CYS A 175 -30.40 -29.05 -15.66
C CYS A 175 -30.15 -30.42 -14.97
N LEU A 176 -29.51 -30.43 -13.81
CA LEU A 176 -29.09 -31.65 -13.13
C LEU A 176 -30.17 -32.25 -12.23
N THR A 177 -31.15 -31.45 -11.84
CA THR A 177 -32.21 -31.85 -10.91
C THR A 177 -33.55 -31.24 -11.29
N GLU A 178 -34.61 -31.96 -10.97
CA GLU A 178 -36.01 -31.54 -11.17
C GLU A 178 -36.50 -30.69 -9.99
N TYR A 179 -35.83 -30.78 -8.83
CA TYR A 179 -36.23 -30.09 -7.60
C TYR A 179 -35.54 -28.73 -7.48
N GLN A 180 -36.32 -27.65 -7.41
CA GLN A 180 -35.79 -26.28 -7.36
C GLN A 180 -34.86 -26.04 -6.16
N ILE A 181 -35.28 -26.46 -4.96
CA ILE A 181 -34.48 -26.24 -3.74
C ILE A 181 -33.12 -26.95 -3.87
N LEU A 182 -33.11 -28.17 -4.40
CA LEU A 182 -31.88 -28.92 -4.62
C LEU A 182 -30.98 -28.27 -5.69
N ALA A 183 -31.57 -27.67 -6.74
CA ALA A 183 -30.81 -26.91 -7.74
C ALA A 183 -30.16 -25.66 -7.12
N GLY A 184 -30.88 -24.95 -6.25
CA GLY A 184 -30.36 -23.79 -5.52
C GLY A 184 -29.19 -24.16 -4.61
N ILE A 185 -29.37 -25.18 -3.76
CA ILE A 185 -28.31 -25.68 -2.87
C ILE A 185 -27.10 -26.19 -3.67
N GLY A 186 -27.34 -26.94 -4.75
CA GLY A 186 -26.28 -27.44 -5.63
C GLY A 186 -25.47 -26.33 -6.29
N THR A 187 -26.13 -25.23 -6.68
CA THR A 187 -25.46 -24.05 -7.26
C THR A 187 -24.57 -23.38 -6.22
N PHE A 188 -25.09 -23.21 -5.00
CA PHE A 188 -24.33 -22.65 -3.89
C PHE A 188 -23.11 -23.51 -3.52
N MET A 189 -23.28 -24.84 -3.45
CA MET A 189 -22.17 -25.77 -3.22
C MET A 189 -21.12 -25.68 -4.33
N LEU A 190 -21.54 -25.60 -5.59
CA LEU A 190 -20.60 -25.47 -6.71
C LEU A 190 -19.83 -24.15 -6.66
N PHE A 191 -20.47 -23.05 -6.26
CA PHE A 191 -19.77 -21.78 -6.04
C PHE A 191 -18.70 -21.89 -4.95
N ILE A 192 -19.00 -22.53 -3.82
CA ILE A 192 -18.00 -22.77 -2.76
C ILE A 192 -16.83 -23.60 -3.29
N ILE A 193 -17.11 -24.65 -4.09
CA ILE A 193 -16.08 -25.49 -4.68
C ILE A 193 -15.18 -24.67 -5.62
N LEU A 194 -15.77 -23.83 -6.49
CA LEU A 194 -15.01 -22.98 -7.42
C LEU A 194 -14.22 -21.88 -6.69
N GLU A 195 -14.80 -21.24 -5.67
CA GLU A 195 -14.09 -20.26 -4.83
C GLU A 195 -12.87 -20.93 -4.17
N LYS A 196 -13.07 -22.09 -3.51
CA LYS A 196 -12.01 -22.80 -2.80
C LYS A 196 -11.06 -23.58 -3.71
N ALA A 197 -11.37 -23.75 -4.99
CA ALA A 197 -10.53 -24.47 -5.95
C ALA A 197 -9.08 -23.95 -5.90
N GLY A 198 -8.89 -22.63 -5.95
CA GLY A 198 -7.57 -21.98 -5.93
C GLY A 198 -6.77 -22.17 -4.64
N SER A 199 -7.34 -22.81 -3.62
CA SER A 199 -6.67 -23.17 -2.36
C SER A 199 -6.51 -24.69 -2.17
N THR A 200 -7.01 -25.49 -3.11
CA THR A 200 -7.07 -26.96 -3.00
C THR A 200 -5.91 -27.60 -3.77
N PHE A 201 -5.27 -28.63 -3.20
CA PHE A 201 -4.14 -29.38 -3.79
C PHE A 201 -2.96 -28.53 -4.28
N GLN A 202 -2.71 -27.40 -3.61
CA GLN A 202 -1.70 -26.42 -4.01
C GLN A 202 -0.24 -26.91 -3.88
N GLN A 203 -0.03 -28.08 -3.28
CA GLN A 203 1.28 -28.73 -3.16
C GLN A 203 1.79 -29.31 -4.49
N TYR A 204 0.90 -29.56 -5.47
CA TYR A 204 1.27 -30.09 -6.78
C TYR A 204 1.21 -29.00 -7.83
N ASP A 205 2.34 -28.74 -8.50
CA ASP A 205 2.47 -27.60 -9.43
C ASP A 205 1.44 -27.61 -10.56
N PHE A 206 1.28 -28.75 -11.24
CA PHE A 206 0.31 -28.88 -12.34
C PHE A 206 -1.15 -28.71 -11.88
N ILE A 207 -1.50 -29.31 -10.73
CA ILE A 207 -2.87 -29.21 -10.20
C ILE A 207 -3.16 -27.78 -9.75
N ARG A 208 -2.20 -27.11 -9.10
CA ARG A 208 -2.31 -25.71 -8.68
C ARG A 208 -2.66 -24.79 -9.83
N ASP A 209 -2.01 -24.93 -10.99
CA ASP A 209 -2.26 -24.04 -12.13
C ASP A 209 -3.68 -24.23 -12.69
N ILE A 210 -4.16 -25.47 -12.74
CA ILE A 210 -5.54 -25.80 -13.16
C ILE A 210 -6.56 -25.30 -12.14
N THR A 211 -6.35 -25.57 -10.85
CA THR A 211 -7.29 -25.18 -9.79
C THR A 211 -7.32 -23.67 -9.59
N TRP A 212 -6.20 -22.99 -9.81
CA TRP A 212 -6.16 -21.53 -9.91
C TRP A 212 -6.98 -21.03 -11.08
N PHE A 213 -6.82 -21.60 -12.28
CA PHE A 213 -7.64 -21.23 -13.43
C PHE A 213 -9.13 -21.39 -13.13
N LEU A 214 -9.55 -22.54 -12.58
CA LEU A 214 -10.96 -22.78 -12.24
C LEU A 214 -11.49 -21.83 -11.14
N SER A 215 -10.60 -21.29 -10.30
CA SER A 215 -11.01 -20.39 -9.23
C SER A 215 -11.55 -19.06 -9.76
N ILE A 216 -12.78 -18.76 -9.34
CA ILE A 216 -13.46 -17.50 -9.63
C ILE A 216 -13.08 -16.39 -8.64
N ASP A 217 -12.46 -16.77 -7.52
CA ASP A 217 -12.03 -15.83 -6.49
C ASP A 217 -11.03 -14.83 -7.05
N GLY A 218 -11.21 -13.56 -6.67
CA GLY A 218 -10.33 -12.46 -7.06
C GLY A 218 -10.29 -12.08 -8.55
N ARG A 219 -10.96 -12.81 -9.45
CA ARG A 219 -10.92 -12.56 -10.92
C ARG A 219 -11.46 -11.20 -11.34
N ILE A 220 -12.40 -10.65 -10.57
CA ILE A 220 -12.96 -9.32 -10.81
C ILE A 220 -12.08 -8.19 -10.24
N ASN A 221 -11.06 -8.48 -9.43
CA ASN A 221 -10.33 -7.45 -8.67
C ASN A 221 -9.58 -6.45 -9.57
N PHE A 222 -8.93 -6.91 -10.64
CA PHE A 222 -8.29 -6.00 -11.59
C PHE A 222 -9.30 -5.10 -12.30
N LEU A 223 -10.44 -5.64 -12.72
CA LEU A 223 -11.53 -4.87 -13.32
C LEU A 223 -12.10 -3.82 -12.34
N LYS A 224 -12.27 -4.17 -11.05
CA LYS A 224 -12.66 -3.23 -9.98
C LYS A 224 -11.61 -2.14 -9.78
N ALA A 225 -10.33 -2.47 -9.88
CA ALA A 225 -9.22 -1.53 -9.74
C ALA A 225 -9.02 -0.63 -10.98
N GLY A 226 -9.65 -0.94 -12.11
CA GLY A 226 -9.51 -0.22 -13.38
C GLY A 226 -8.39 -0.74 -14.28
N LEU A 227 -7.93 -1.97 -14.08
CA LEU A 227 -7.02 -2.68 -14.96
C LEU A 227 -7.80 -3.76 -15.71
N ILE A 228 -8.04 -3.54 -16.99
CA ILE A 228 -8.71 -4.50 -17.86
C ILE A 228 -7.64 -5.42 -18.46
N THR A 229 -7.71 -6.72 -18.17
CA THR A 229 -6.80 -7.72 -18.73
C THR A 229 -7.54 -8.66 -19.68
N THR A 230 -6.90 -9.08 -20.77
CA THR A 230 -7.49 -10.06 -21.69
C THR A 230 -7.68 -11.42 -21.03
N ARG A 231 -6.82 -11.76 -20.04
CA ARG A 231 -6.92 -12.98 -19.23
C ARG A 231 -8.21 -13.05 -18.43
N ASP A 232 -8.59 -11.95 -17.77
CA ASP A 232 -9.77 -11.97 -16.91
C ASP A 232 -11.05 -11.95 -17.77
N ILE A 233 -11.05 -11.23 -18.90
CA ILE A 233 -12.15 -11.30 -19.88
C ILE A 233 -12.27 -12.70 -20.48
N SER A 234 -11.16 -13.31 -20.94
CA SER A 234 -11.18 -14.65 -21.52
C SER A 234 -11.65 -15.67 -20.50
N TYR A 235 -11.24 -15.55 -19.23
CA TYR A 235 -11.71 -16.40 -18.15
C TYR A 235 -13.24 -16.40 -18.04
N PHE A 236 -13.88 -15.22 -17.91
CA PHE A 236 -15.33 -15.15 -17.79
C PHE A 236 -16.05 -15.72 -19.00
N LEU A 237 -15.58 -15.42 -20.21
CA LEU A 237 -16.16 -15.94 -21.45
C LEU A 237 -16.02 -17.48 -21.54
N LEU A 238 -14.86 -18.02 -21.18
CA LEU A 238 -14.61 -19.46 -21.19
C LEU A 238 -15.47 -20.21 -20.17
N ILE A 239 -15.66 -19.65 -18.96
CA ILE A 239 -16.56 -20.22 -17.95
C ILE A 239 -18.02 -20.19 -18.44
N ILE A 240 -18.47 -19.09 -19.05
CA ILE A 240 -19.82 -19.01 -19.64
C ILE A 240 -19.98 -20.10 -20.72
N ILE A 241 -19.04 -20.19 -21.66
CA ILE A 241 -19.08 -21.19 -22.74
C ILE A 241 -19.07 -22.60 -22.17
N LEU A 242 -18.24 -22.88 -21.16
CA LEU A 242 -18.16 -24.17 -20.50
C LEU A 242 -19.53 -24.58 -19.96
N PHE A 243 -20.10 -23.80 -19.04
CA PHE A 243 -21.33 -24.20 -18.35
C PHE A 243 -22.56 -24.18 -19.27
N LEU A 244 -22.63 -23.29 -20.26
CA LEU A 244 -23.67 -23.37 -21.30
C LEU A 244 -23.50 -24.63 -22.17
N GLY A 245 -22.27 -24.99 -22.54
CA GLY A 245 -21.99 -26.23 -23.28
C GLY A 245 -22.33 -27.48 -22.47
N LEU A 246 -21.99 -27.50 -21.18
CA LEU A 246 -22.38 -28.59 -20.26
C LEU A 246 -23.92 -28.71 -20.17
N SER A 247 -24.64 -27.59 -20.11
CA SER A 247 -26.11 -27.56 -20.11
C SER A 247 -26.69 -28.14 -21.40
N MET A 248 -26.11 -27.79 -22.55
CA MET A 248 -26.54 -28.32 -23.85
C MET A 248 -26.31 -29.83 -23.95
N ILE A 249 -25.15 -30.34 -23.52
CA ILE A 249 -24.85 -31.77 -23.51
C ILE A 249 -25.85 -32.53 -22.62
N LYS A 250 -26.15 -32.00 -21.42
CA LYS A 250 -27.13 -32.61 -20.52
C LYS A 250 -28.51 -32.72 -21.16
N LEU A 251 -29.05 -31.62 -21.68
CA LEU A 251 -30.38 -31.62 -22.29
C LEU A 251 -30.44 -32.49 -23.55
N GLN A 252 -29.38 -32.53 -24.37
CA GLN A 252 -29.32 -33.44 -25.51
C GLN A 252 -29.28 -34.91 -25.10
N SER A 253 -28.61 -35.25 -23.99
CA SER A 253 -28.57 -36.62 -23.48
C SER A 253 -29.91 -37.11 -22.94
N LEU A 254 -30.76 -36.19 -22.48
CA LEU A 254 -32.15 -36.48 -22.14
C LEU A 254 -33.01 -36.60 -23.41
N ALA A 255 -32.65 -35.86 -24.48
CA ALA A 255 -33.33 -35.81 -25.76
C ALA A 255 -33.20 -37.09 -26.59
N ALA A 256 -31.99 -37.64 -26.65
CA ALA A 256 -31.61 -38.74 -27.52
C ALA A 256 -31.10 -39.96 -26.73
N SER A 257 -31.39 -41.17 -27.23
CA SER A 257 -30.84 -42.41 -26.66
C SER A 257 -29.38 -42.57 -27.05
N VAL A 258 -28.47 -41.99 -26.25
CA VAL A 258 -27.03 -42.03 -26.47
C VAL A 258 -26.36 -42.85 -25.38
N LYS A 259 -25.35 -43.66 -25.72
CA LYS A 259 -24.57 -44.43 -24.75
C LYS A 259 -23.94 -43.49 -23.69
N LYS A 260 -23.98 -43.89 -22.41
CA LYS A 260 -23.44 -43.10 -21.27
C LYS A 260 -21.97 -42.70 -21.48
N ASN A 261 -21.15 -43.59 -22.04
CA ASN A 261 -19.72 -43.32 -22.32
C ASN A 261 -19.53 -42.20 -23.34
N THR A 262 -20.38 -42.10 -24.37
CA THR A 262 -20.32 -41.02 -25.35
C THR A 262 -20.66 -39.67 -24.72
N VAL A 263 -21.62 -39.65 -23.79
CA VAL A 263 -21.98 -38.42 -23.04
C VAL A 263 -20.82 -38.01 -22.12
N MET A 264 -20.22 -38.96 -21.39
CA MET A 264 -19.04 -38.71 -20.56
C MET A 264 -17.86 -38.19 -21.38
N LEU A 265 -17.61 -38.77 -22.56
CA LEU A 265 -16.57 -38.30 -23.47
C LEU A 265 -16.82 -36.85 -23.94
N ARG A 266 -18.06 -36.49 -24.29
CA ARG A 266 -18.41 -35.11 -24.67
C ARG A 266 -18.12 -34.11 -23.55
N TYR A 267 -18.45 -34.46 -22.31
CA TYR A 267 -18.14 -33.63 -21.14
C TYR A 267 -16.62 -33.46 -20.95
N LEU A 268 -15.86 -34.56 -21.04
CA LEU A 268 -14.41 -34.54 -20.90
C LEU A 268 -13.75 -33.71 -22.00
N VAL A 269 -14.13 -33.91 -23.26
CA VAL A 269 -13.56 -33.17 -24.40
C VAL A 269 -13.84 -31.68 -24.26
N LEU A 270 -15.08 -31.27 -23.98
CA LEU A 270 -15.42 -29.86 -23.80
C LEU A 270 -14.61 -29.23 -22.67
N THR A 271 -14.57 -29.89 -21.51
CA THR A 271 -13.85 -29.39 -20.33
C THR A 271 -12.35 -29.27 -20.62
N SER A 272 -11.74 -30.29 -21.21
CA SER A 272 -10.31 -30.28 -21.57
C SER A 272 -9.97 -29.18 -22.57
N VAL A 273 -10.79 -28.98 -23.62
CA VAL A 273 -10.59 -27.90 -24.59
C VAL A 273 -10.65 -26.52 -23.91
N ILE A 274 -11.64 -26.29 -23.04
CA ILE A 274 -11.75 -25.03 -22.32
C ILE A 274 -10.57 -24.80 -21.36
N LEU A 275 -10.15 -25.83 -20.63
CA LEU A 275 -8.99 -25.73 -19.73
C LEU A 275 -7.70 -25.42 -20.52
N LEU A 276 -7.50 -26.03 -21.69
CA LEU A 276 -6.36 -25.73 -22.56
C LEU A 276 -6.39 -24.28 -23.06
N LEU A 277 -7.54 -23.81 -23.57
CA LEU A 277 -7.70 -22.41 -24.00
C LEU A 277 -7.46 -21.44 -22.83
N GLY A 278 -7.98 -21.77 -21.65
CA GLY A 278 -7.77 -21.04 -20.42
C GLY A 278 -6.28 -20.90 -20.07
N TYR A 279 -5.57 -22.03 -20.06
CA TYR A 279 -4.15 -22.11 -19.81
C TYR A 279 -3.34 -21.20 -20.74
N PHE A 280 -3.55 -21.31 -22.06
CA PHE A 280 -2.84 -20.48 -23.04
C PHE A 280 -3.17 -18.99 -22.90
N SER A 281 -4.45 -18.65 -22.65
CA SER A 281 -4.87 -17.25 -22.46
C SER A 281 -4.30 -16.60 -21.20
N SER A 282 -3.81 -17.39 -20.25
CA SER A 282 -3.25 -16.93 -18.98
C SER A 282 -1.72 -16.85 -18.94
N ARG A 283 -1.03 -17.18 -20.04
CA ARG A 283 0.44 -17.18 -20.07
C ARG A 283 1.02 -15.76 -19.98
N PRO A 284 1.96 -15.50 -19.06
CA PRO A 284 2.71 -14.24 -19.03
C PRO A 284 3.32 -13.96 -20.42
N GLY A 285 3.00 -12.81 -21.01
CA GLY A 285 3.38 -12.43 -22.38
C GLY A 285 2.23 -12.47 -23.42
N ALA A 286 1.22 -13.31 -23.23
CA ALA A 286 0.02 -13.34 -24.08
C ALA A 286 -1.12 -12.45 -23.55
N VAL A 287 -0.95 -11.92 -22.33
CA VAL A 287 -1.95 -11.07 -21.66
C VAL A 287 -1.81 -9.63 -22.15
N GLY A 288 -2.90 -9.10 -22.71
CA GLY A 288 -3.05 -7.67 -23.00
C GLY A 288 -3.54 -6.93 -21.76
N TYR A 289 -2.97 -5.74 -21.52
CA TYR A 289 -3.27 -4.91 -20.35
C TYR A 289 -3.75 -3.53 -20.79
N LEU A 290 -4.89 -3.10 -20.27
CA LEU A 290 -5.43 -1.75 -20.45
C LEU A 290 -5.75 -1.15 -19.07
N ASP A 291 -4.89 -0.23 -18.62
CA ASP A 291 -5.12 0.55 -17.41
C ASP A 291 -5.97 1.78 -17.75
N VAL A 292 -7.22 1.79 -17.33
CA VAL A 292 -8.18 2.88 -17.63
C VAL A 292 -8.20 3.99 -16.58
N THR A 293 -7.39 3.85 -15.53
CA THR A 293 -7.29 4.83 -14.46
C THR A 293 -6.59 6.10 -14.94
N ARG A 294 -7.01 7.25 -14.42
CA ARG A 294 -6.53 8.56 -14.89
C ARG A 294 -5.01 8.71 -14.80
N ASP A 295 -4.44 8.29 -13.68
CA ASP A 295 -3.02 8.44 -13.38
C ASP A 295 -2.22 7.14 -13.62
N GLN A 296 -2.82 6.17 -14.33
CA GLN A 296 -2.24 4.85 -14.57
C GLN A 296 -1.76 4.19 -13.26
N ARG A 297 -2.60 4.16 -12.23
CA ARG A 297 -2.23 3.73 -10.87
C ARG A 297 -1.92 2.22 -10.78
N ASN A 298 -2.40 1.44 -11.75
CA ASN A 298 -2.15 0.00 -11.82
C ASN A 298 -0.94 -0.34 -12.71
N THR A 299 -0.27 0.70 -13.24
CA THR A 299 0.90 0.57 -14.10
C THR A 299 2.12 1.13 -13.38
N ILE A 300 3.23 0.38 -13.38
CA ILE A 300 4.50 0.82 -12.82
C ILE A 300 4.95 2.15 -13.46
N ASP A 301 5.62 2.98 -12.69
CA ASP A 301 6.07 4.31 -13.08
C ASP A 301 7.04 4.26 -14.26
N SER A 302 7.05 5.35 -15.02
CA SER A 302 8.01 5.60 -16.08
C SER A 302 9.48 5.43 -15.65
N THR A 303 9.84 5.80 -14.41
CA THR A 303 11.22 5.66 -13.91
C THR A 303 11.60 4.19 -13.72
N THR A 304 10.68 3.38 -13.20
CA THR A 304 10.87 1.93 -13.06
C THR A 304 10.88 1.24 -14.42
N GLN A 305 10.03 1.66 -15.36
CA GLN A 305 10.08 1.17 -16.73
C GLN A 305 11.42 1.51 -17.41
N ALA A 306 11.99 2.69 -17.16
CA ALA A 306 13.31 3.06 -17.67
C ALA A 306 14.41 2.14 -17.09
N ALA A 307 14.40 1.87 -15.79
CA ALA A 307 15.33 0.93 -15.16
C ALA A 307 15.20 -0.49 -15.74
N ILE A 308 13.97 -0.96 -15.99
CA ILE A 308 13.72 -2.26 -16.62
C ILE A 308 14.25 -2.29 -18.08
N LYS A 309 14.14 -1.19 -18.82
CA LYS A 309 14.62 -1.11 -20.21
C LYS A 309 16.15 -1.17 -20.34
N GLU A 310 16.89 -0.90 -19.27
CA GLU A 310 18.35 -1.08 -19.24
C GLU A 310 18.75 -2.57 -19.31
N LEU A 311 17.81 -3.49 -19.05
CA LEU A 311 18.00 -4.91 -19.26
C LEU A 311 17.91 -5.25 -20.76
N ASP A 312 18.84 -6.04 -21.27
CA ASP A 312 18.94 -6.42 -22.68
C ASP A 312 17.96 -7.53 -23.15
N GLY A 313 17.00 -7.92 -22.30
CA GLY A 313 16.08 -9.02 -22.57
C GLY A 313 16.56 -10.40 -22.11
N SER A 314 17.79 -10.53 -21.60
CA SER A 314 18.31 -11.78 -21.02
C SER A 314 17.52 -12.22 -19.78
N ALA A 315 17.43 -13.52 -19.54
CA ALA A 315 16.62 -14.04 -18.43
C ALA A 315 17.13 -13.55 -17.06
N ILE A 316 16.21 -13.05 -16.23
CA ILE A 316 16.48 -12.81 -14.81
C ILE A 316 16.05 -14.03 -14.03
N LYS A 317 16.94 -14.59 -13.21
CA LYS A 317 16.59 -15.66 -12.28
C LYS A 317 16.24 -15.05 -10.93
N VAL A 318 15.02 -15.29 -10.46
CA VAL A 318 14.55 -14.87 -9.13
C VAL A 318 14.46 -16.10 -8.24
N THR A 319 15.28 -16.18 -7.20
CA THR A 319 15.23 -17.27 -6.21
C THR A 319 14.61 -16.75 -4.92
N LEU A 320 13.45 -17.29 -4.54
CA LEU A 320 12.80 -17.03 -3.25
C LEU A 320 13.29 -18.03 -2.21
N PHE A 321 14.08 -17.55 -1.26
CA PHE A 321 14.56 -18.31 -0.11
C PHE A 321 13.54 -18.21 1.02
N THR A 322 13.11 -19.35 1.55
CA THR A 322 12.06 -19.42 2.57
C THR A 322 12.51 -20.27 3.75
N ASN A 323 12.75 -19.62 4.89
CA ASN A 323 12.97 -20.31 6.16
C ASN A 323 11.63 -20.77 6.74
N VAL A 324 11.44 -22.09 6.85
CA VAL A 324 10.16 -22.68 7.32
C VAL A 324 9.85 -22.41 8.79
N LEU A 325 10.82 -21.87 9.54
CA LEU A 325 10.68 -21.55 10.96
C LEU A 325 10.26 -20.09 11.21
N GLN A 326 10.23 -19.23 10.19
CA GLN A 326 9.88 -17.81 10.39
C GLN A 326 8.37 -17.53 10.28
N PRO A 327 7.85 -16.49 10.97
CA PRO A 327 6.46 -16.07 10.83
C PRO A 327 6.06 -15.66 9.40
N THR A 328 6.97 -15.03 8.65
CA THR A 328 6.73 -14.56 7.27
C THR A 328 6.60 -15.71 6.25
N VAL A 329 6.83 -16.96 6.67
CA VAL A 329 6.69 -18.15 5.83
C VAL A 329 5.29 -18.27 5.23
N GLU A 330 4.26 -17.74 5.91
CA GLU A 330 2.87 -17.76 5.46
C GLU A 330 2.65 -17.12 4.09
N PHE A 331 3.54 -16.23 3.65
CA PHE A 331 3.47 -15.54 2.36
C PHE A 331 4.28 -16.23 1.25
N ALA A 332 5.18 -17.15 1.59
CA ALA A 332 6.18 -17.73 0.69
C ALA A 332 6.08 -19.26 0.52
N MET A 333 5.10 -19.90 1.16
CA MET A 333 4.83 -21.33 0.99
C MET A 333 4.45 -21.69 -0.47
N PRO A 334 4.60 -22.96 -0.89
CA PRO A 334 4.18 -23.40 -2.23
C PRO A 334 2.71 -23.08 -2.54
N SER A 335 1.85 -23.10 -1.52
CA SER A 335 0.44 -22.75 -1.63
C SER A 335 0.19 -21.27 -1.95
N LYS A 336 1.17 -20.41 -1.71
CA LYS A 336 1.13 -18.96 -2.00
C LYS A 336 1.85 -18.56 -3.26
N ARG A 337 2.44 -19.49 -4.01
CA ARG A 337 3.19 -19.19 -5.24
C ARG A 337 2.41 -18.32 -6.22
N ASN A 338 1.16 -18.66 -6.49
CA ASN A 338 0.33 -17.90 -7.44
C ASN A 338 -0.01 -16.52 -6.89
N GLU A 339 -0.22 -16.39 -5.59
CA GLU A 339 -0.42 -15.09 -4.93
C GLU A 339 0.84 -14.22 -5.07
N TYR A 340 2.02 -14.78 -4.80
CA TYR A 340 3.31 -14.12 -4.98
C TYR A 340 3.55 -13.67 -6.43
N ILE A 341 3.31 -14.54 -7.41
CA ILE A 341 3.50 -14.19 -8.83
C ILE A 341 2.47 -13.13 -9.26
N TRP A 342 1.19 -13.36 -9.02
CA TRP A 342 0.12 -12.54 -9.60
C TRP A 342 -0.19 -11.26 -8.83
N LYS A 343 0.00 -11.23 -7.50
CA LYS A 343 -0.20 -9.98 -6.73
C LYS A 343 1.04 -9.08 -6.71
N PHE A 344 2.25 -9.66 -6.68
CA PHE A 344 3.48 -8.88 -6.61
C PHE A 344 4.21 -8.76 -7.96
N TRP A 345 4.53 -9.88 -8.63
CA TRP A 345 5.36 -9.86 -9.84
C TRP A 345 4.62 -9.51 -11.14
N GLU A 346 3.30 -9.67 -11.22
CA GLU A 346 2.50 -9.46 -12.45
C GLU A 346 2.77 -8.10 -13.10
N LYS A 347 2.84 -7.04 -12.29
CA LYS A 347 3.08 -5.68 -12.78
C LYS A 347 4.46 -5.49 -13.41
N TYR A 348 5.46 -6.28 -13.03
CA TYR A 348 6.80 -6.25 -13.64
C TYR A 348 6.89 -7.22 -14.82
N LEU A 349 6.27 -8.40 -14.73
CA LEU A 349 6.18 -9.39 -15.83
C LEU A 349 5.54 -8.82 -17.09
N ARG A 350 4.63 -7.85 -16.94
CA ARG A 350 4.06 -7.07 -18.05
C ARG A 350 5.12 -6.37 -18.91
N PHE A 351 6.19 -5.88 -18.30
CA PHE A 351 7.24 -5.11 -18.97
C PHE A 351 8.51 -5.93 -19.22
N TYR A 352 8.71 -7.00 -18.45
CA TYR A 352 9.82 -7.93 -18.59
C TYR A 352 9.36 -9.37 -18.36
N PRO A 353 8.85 -10.07 -19.40
CA PRO A 353 8.29 -11.41 -19.23
C PRO A 353 9.35 -12.50 -18.97
N ASN A 354 10.62 -12.24 -19.29
CA ASN A 354 11.71 -13.21 -19.18
C ASN A 354 12.28 -13.31 -17.75
N ILE A 355 11.41 -13.61 -16.77
CA ILE A 355 11.77 -13.80 -15.36
C ILE A 355 11.50 -15.25 -14.95
N ASN A 356 12.54 -15.93 -14.48
CA ASN A 356 12.51 -17.34 -14.09
C ASN A 356 12.51 -17.50 -12.57
N PHE A 357 11.36 -17.89 -12.01
CA PHE A 357 11.17 -18.04 -10.58
C PHE A 357 11.60 -19.42 -10.06
N HIS A 358 12.43 -19.42 -9.03
CA HIS A 358 12.92 -20.59 -8.30
C HIS A 358 12.56 -20.45 -6.82
N TYR A 359 12.27 -21.56 -6.16
CA TYR A 359 11.81 -21.60 -4.77
C TYR A 359 12.68 -22.56 -3.98
N ARG A 360 13.30 -22.09 -2.89
CA ARG A 360 14.15 -22.90 -2.02
C ARG A 360 13.64 -22.81 -0.59
N PHE A 361 13.29 -23.96 -0.03
CA PHE A 361 12.81 -24.09 1.34
C PHE A 361 13.92 -24.65 2.19
N TYR A 362 14.15 -24.07 3.37
CA TYR A 362 15.18 -24.52 4.29
C TYR A 362 14.76 -24.24 5.73
N TYR A 363 15.53 -24.73 6.70
CA TYR A 363 15.40 -24.32 8.09
C TYR A 363 16.75 -23.87 8.63
N ASN A 364 16.83 -22.67 9.21
CA ASN A 364 18.02 -22.25 9.97
C ASN A 364 17.65 -21.43 11.22
N ASN A 365 18.61 -21.20 12.12
CA ASN A 365 18.44 -20.32 13.28
C ASN A 365 18.08 -18.92 12.80
N THR A 366 17.02 -18.32 13.35
CA THR A 366 16.74 -16.90 13.13
C THR A 366 17.46 -16.10 14.22
N ALA A 367 17.88 -14.88 13.91
CA ALA A 367 18.51 -14.00 14.91
C ALA A 367 17.58 -13.63 16.08
N GLN A 368 16.27 -13.96 15.98
CA GLN A 368 15.22 -13.52 16.90
C GLN A 368 14.52 -14.65 17.70
N ASP A 369 14.78 -15.94 17.45
CA ASP A 369 13.95 -17.01 18.05
C ASP A 369 14.71 -18.12 18.79
N SER A 370 15.15 -17.81 20.01
CA SER A 370 15.23 -18.84 21.06
C SER A 370 14.08 -18.73 22.08
N ALA A 371 13.51 -17.54 22.32
CA ALA A 371 12.47 -17.35 23.33
C ALA A 371 11.03 -17.58 22.80
N LEU A 372 10.69 -17.04 21.63
CA LEU A 372 9.34 -17.15 21.06
C LEU A 372 9.05 -18.59 20.58
N LEU A 373 9.97 -19.19 19.83
CA LEU A 373 9.89 -20.59 19.41
C LEU A 373 9.83 -21.58 20.61
N SER A 374 10.59 -21.33 21.68
CA SER A 374 10.52 -22.19 22.88
C SER A 374 9.23 -22.00 23.68
N MET A 375 8.67 -20.79 23.71
CA MET A 375 7.38 -20.49 24.34
C MET A 375 6.21 -21.16 23.61
N PHE A 376 6.19 -21.17 22.27
CA PHE A 376 5.10 -21.79 21.50
C PHE A 376 5.24 -23.30 21.30
N TYR A 377 6.46 -23.83 21.31
CA TYR A 377 6.71 -25.22 20.89
C TYR A 377 7.52 -26.08 21.88
N GLY A 378 7.90 -25.54 23.04
CA GLY A 378 8.60 -26.25 24.12
C GLY A 378 10.02 -26.71 23.75
N ASN A 379 10.48 -27.80 24.37
CA ASN A 379 11.85 -28.35 24.23
C ASN A 379 12.10 -29.14 22.92
N ARG A 380 11.35 -28.87 21.83
CA ARG A 380 11.52 -29.59 20.56
C ARG A 380 12.83 -29.19 19.87
N THR A 381 13.50 -30.15 19.24
CA THR A 381 14.70 -29.84 18.43
C THR A 381 14.31 -29.07 17.17
N ARG A 382 15.23 -28.27 16.61
CA ARG A 382 15.02 -27.54 15.34
C ARG A 382 14.53 -28.44 14.21
N LEU A 383 15.07 -29.65 14.12
CA LEU A 383 14.64 -30.64 13.14
C LEU A 383 13.17 -31.02 13.35
N GLN A 384 12.77 -31.30 14.60
CA GLN A 384 11.38 -31.61 14.94
C GLN A 384 10.44 -30.43 14.64
N LEU A 385 10.87 -29.20 14.94
CA LEU A 385 10.14 -27.98 14.61
C LEU A 385 9.96 -27.81 13.11
N SER A 386 11.03 -27.95 12.32
CA SER A 386 10.94 -27.83 10.87
C SER A 386 9.99 -28.87 10.25
N LYS A 387 10.00 -30.10 10.76
CA LYS A 387 9.07 -31.17 10.35
C LYS A 387 7.62 -30.83 10.75
N ALA A 388 7.41 -30.29 11.95
CA ALA A 388 6.09 -29.85 12.40
C ALA A 388 5.55 -28.68 11.56
N MET A 389 6.38 -27.67 11.27
CA MET A 389 6.02 -26.54 10.42
C MET A 389 5.74 -26.98 8.98
N ALA A 390 6.61 -27.83 8.40
CA ALA A 390 6.37 -28.37 7.07
C ALA A 390 5.05 -29.16 7.02
N LYS A 391 4.75 -29.97 8.04
CA LYS A 391 3.47 -30.68 8.15
C LYS A 391 2.29 -29.72 8.27
N MET A 392 2.38 -28.69 9.11
CA MET A 392 1.34 -27.67 9.31
C MET A 392 0.98 -26.97 7.98
N HIS A 393 2.00 -26.64 7.18
CA HIS A 393 1.83 -25.98 5.89
C HIS A 393 1.70 -26.93 4.69
N LYS A 394 1.61 -28.26 4.92
CA LYS A 394 1.53 -29.29 3.87
C LYS A 394 2.68 -29.22 2.85
N LEU A 395 3.86 -28.82 3.28
CA LEU A 395 5.09 -28.79 2.50
C LEU A 395 5.72 -30.19 2.48
N ASN A 396 6.13 -30.68 1.31
CA ASN A 396 6.94 -31.89 1.23
C ASN A 396 8.31 -31.63 1.89
N TYR A 397 8.57 -32.31 3.01
CA TYR A 397 9.79 -32.14 3.80
C TYR A 397 11.05 -32.52 3.02
N ASP A 398 10.97 -33.40 2.01
CA ASP A 398 12.13 -33.78 1.18
C ASP A 398 12.68 -32.60 0.37
N LYS A 399 11.87 -31.54 0.19
CA LYS A 399 12.28 -30.29 -0.46
C LYS A 399 12.89 -29.28 0.52
N VAL A 400 12.95 -29.59 1.81
CA VAL A 400 13.47 -28.70 2.84
C VAL A 400 14.95 -28.98 3.04
N GLU A 401 15.78 -28.02 2.68
CA GLU A 401 17.22 -28.09 2.82
C GLU A 401 17.66 -27.95 4.28
N THR A 402 18.69 -28.71 4.64
CA THR A 402 19.37 -28.63 5.94
C THR A 402 20.22 -27.35 6.04
N PRO A 403 20.55 -26.87 7.25
CA PRO A 403 21.45 -25.73 7.45
C PRO A 403 22.76 -25.83 6.65
N ARG A 404 23.40 -27.00 6.65
CA ARG A 404 24.66 -27.22 5.92
C ARG A 404 24.49 -27.09 4.40
N GLN A 405 23.38 -27.58 3.85
CA GLN A 405 23.10 -27.49 2.42
C GLN A 405 22.88 -26.03 2.00
N ILE A 406 22.06 -25.28 2.74
CA ILE A 406 21.75 -23.90 2.36
C ILE A 406 22.97 -22.97 2.53
N ASP A 407 23.68 -23.08 3.65
CA ASP A 407 24.83 -22.22 4.00
C ASP A 407 26.02 -22.44 3.04
N SER A 408 26.13 -23.62 2.42
CA SER A 408 27.13 -23.88 1.37
C SER A 408 26.85 -23.18 0.03
N SER A 409 25.62 -22.71 -0.18
CA SER A 409 25.16 -22.21 -1.48
C SER A 409 24.91 -20.69 -1.51
N VAL A 410 24.56 -20.09 -0.38
CA VAL A 410 24.26 -18.67 -0.25
C VAL A 410 24.45 -18.22 1.20
N ASN A 411 25.08 -17.06 1.40
CA ASN A 411 25.13 -16.44 2.73
C ASN A 411 23.79 -15.78 3.06
N LEU A 412 22.97 -16.46 3.87
CA LEU A 412 21.71 -15.95 4.41
C LEU A 412 21.82 -15.52 5.88
N ALA A 413 23.00 -15.68 6.49
CA ALA A 413 23.23 -15.27 7.88
C ALA A 413 23.07 -13.76 8.05
N ASP A 414 23.64 -12.98 7.12
CA ASP A 414 23.51 -11.51 7.07
C ASP A 414 22.07 -11.05 6.85
N GLU A 415 21.26 -11.88 6.18
CA GLU A 415 19.84 -11.66 5.94
C GLU A 415 18.97 -12.20 7.09
N SER A 416 19.58 -12.57 8.23
CA SER A 416 18.89 -13.12 9.41
C SER A 416 18.04 -14.36 9.11
N TYR A 417 18.40 -15.10 8.05
CA TYR A 417 17.66 -16.24 7.52
C TYR A 417 16.17 -15.97 7.32
N ARG A 418 15.82 -14.78 6.82
CA ARG A 418 14.44 -14.40 6.53
C ARG A 418 13.94 -14.87 5.17
N VAL A 419 12.64 -14.73 4.93
CA VAL A 419 12.10 -14.84 3.57
C VAL A 419 12.71 -13.75 2.70
N VAL A 420 13.47 -14.09 1.66
CA VAL A 420 14.21 -13.11 0.86
C VAL A 420 14.28 -13.55 -0.60
N MET A 421 14.26 -12.58 -1.53
CA MET A 421 14.48 -12.86 -2.94
C MET A 421 15.94 -12.53 -3.31
N GLN A 422 16.55 -13.35 -4.14
CA GLN A 422 17.80 -13.04 -4.82
C GLN A 422 17.55 -12.98 -6.32
N LEU A 423 17.90 -11.87 -6.93
CA LEU A 423 17.86 -11.66 -8.37
C LEU A 423 19.26 -11.95 -8.91
N GLU A 424 19.32 -12.74 -9.97
CA GLU A 424 20.54 -13.08 -10.68
C GLU A 424 20.37 -12.69 -12.16
N TYR A 425 21.30 -11.87 -12.66
CA TYR A 425 21.32 -11.38 -14.04
C TYR A 425 22.78 -11.33 -14.52
N LYS A 426 23.09 -12.04 -15.61
CA LYS A 426 24.46 -12.14 -16.17
C LYS A 426 25.55 -12.48 -15.13
N GLY A 427 25.23 -13.35 -14.17
CA GLY A 427 26.13 -13.76 -13.08
C GLY A 427 26.20 -12.80 -11.89
N LYS A 428 25.71 -11.56 -12.01
CA LYS A 428 25.58 -10.62 -10.88
C LYS A 428 24.36 -10.99 -10.04
N LYS A 429 24.53 -10.99 -8.71
CA LYS A 429 23.48 -11.34 -7.74
C LYS A 429 23.18 -10.17 -6.82
N VAL A 430 21.91 -9.85 -6.62
CA VAL A 430 21.43 -8.78 -5.74
C VAL A 430 20.25 -9.31 -4.91
N PHE A 431 20.22 -8.98 -3.63
CA PHE A 431 19.07 -9.31 -2.77
C PHE A 431 17.96 -8.27 -2.93
N LEU A 432 16.75 -8.74 -3.17
CA LEU A 432 15.51 -7.97 -3.08
C LEU A 432 14.76 -8.45 -1.83
N ARG A 433 14.74 -7.60 -0.80
CA ARG A 433 14.35 -8.02 0.55
C ARG A 433 12.84 -7.99 0.78
N THR A 434 12.41 -8.77 1.78
CA THR A 434 11.07 -8.68 2.37
C THR A 434 11.15 -8.08 3.77
N TYR A 435 10.02 -7.61 4.27
CA TYR A 435 9.95 -6.76 5.46
C TYR A 435 8.94 -7.30 6.49
N PRO A 436 9.17 -7.07 7.80
CA PRO A 436 8.29 -7.56 8.86
C PRO A 436 7.02 -6.69 9.00
N SER A 437 6.20 -6.66 7.94
CA SER A 437 4.93 -5.93 7.88
C SER A 437 3.80 -6.83 7.37
N SER A 438 2.54 -6.39 7.52
CA SER A 438 1.36 -7.12 7.05
C SER A 438 1.39 -7.41 5.54
N ASP A 439 2.02 -6.53 4.77
CA ASP A 439 2.48 -6.81 3.41
C ASP A 439 4.01 -6.89 3.44
N PRO A 440 4.63 -8.07 3.25
CA PRO A 440 6.08 -8.21 3.34
C PRO A 440 6.82 -7.80 2.06
N TRP A 441 6.11 -7.57 0.94
CA TRP A 441 6.72 -7.43 -0.38
C TRP A 441 7.32 -6.03 -0.61
N PRO A 442 8.49 -5.91 -1.27
CA PRO A 442 9.16 -4.64 -1.49
C PRO A 442 8.34 -3.64 -2.32
N PHE A 443 8.57 -2.34 -2.09
CA PHE A 443 7.95 -1.31 -2.90
C PHE A 443 8.66 -1.15 -4.25
N GLU A 444 8.05 -0.38 -5.14
CA GLU A 444 8.50 -0.23 -6.52
C GLU A 444 9.90 0.39 -6.63
N TYR A 445 10.23 1.35 -5.77
CA TYR A 445 11.56 1.95 -5.73
C TYR A 445 12.63 0.96 -5.23
N ASN A 446 12.29 -0.05 -4.40
CA ASN A 446 13.22 -1.10 -3.99
C ASN A 446 13.53 -2.03 -5.18
N VAL A 447 12.50 -2.39 -5.96
CA VAL A 447 12.68 -3.19 -7.18
C VAL A 447 13.50 -2.43 -8.20
N SER A 448 13.23 -1.14 -8.39
CA SER A 448 13.98 -0.27 -9.30
C SER A 448 15.45 -0.14 -8.88
N GLY A 449 15.71 0.04 -7.57
CA GLY A 449 17.07 0.06 -7.02
C GLY A 449 17.82 -1.24 -7.26
N ALA A 450 17.18 -2.40 -7.02
CA ALA A 450 17.78 -3.71 -7.25
C ALA A 450 18.07 -3.97 -8.74
N ILE A 451 17.17 -3.57 -9.65
CA ILE A 451 17.39 -3.69 -11.10
C ILE A 451 18.54 -2.79 -11.54
N LYS A 452 18.55 -1.52 -11.09
CA LYS A 452 19.62 -0.58 -11.41
C LYS A 452 20.97 -1.10 -10.90
N GLU A 453 20.99 -1.71 -9.72
CA GLU A 453 22.17 -2.39 -9.19
C GLU A 453 22.61 -3.56 -10.07
N LEU A 454 21.71 -4.39 -10.59
CA LEU A 454 22.06 -5.52 -11.48
C LEU A 454 22.72 -5.07 -12.79
N VAL A 455 22.28 -3.94 -13.36
CA VAL A 455 22.80 -3.43 -14.64
C VAL A 455 24.01 -2.50 -14.49
N SER A 456 24.17 -1.86 -13.34
CA SER A 456 25.27 -0.92 -13.09
C SER A 456 26.62 -1.63 -12.90
N ALA A 457 27.68 -1.06 -13.46
CA ALA A 457 29.05 -1.55 -13.25
C ALA A 457 29.51 -1.40 -11.79
N ARG A 458 29.14 -0.30 -11.14
CA ARG A 458 29.38 -0.01 -9.71
C ARG A 458 28.14 0.58 -9.08
N SER A 459 27.88 0.21 -7.83
CA SER A 459 26.80 0.80 -7.03
C SER A 459 27.31 2.07 -6.33
N PRO A 460 26.46 3.08 -6.10
CA PRO A 460 26.86 4.27 -5.37
C PRO A 460 27.28 3.92 -3.94
N LEU A 461 28.38 4.53 -3.49
CA LEU A 461 28.96 4.31 -2.17
C LEU A 461 28.90 5.58 -1.32
N VAL A 462 28.30 5.44 -0.13
CA VAL A 462 28.30 6.44 0.93
C VAL A 462 29.32 6.01 1.98
N SER A 463 30.35 6.81 2.21
CA SER A 463 31.46 6.49 3.13
C SER A 463 31.38 7.35 4.39
N PHE A 464 31.25 6.71 5.54
CA PHE A 464 31.28 7.37 6.85
C PHE A 464 32.71 7.49 7.37
N SER A 465 33.07 8.64 7.91
CA SER A 465 34.33 8.79 8.63
C SER A 465 34.34 7.93 9.90
N SER A 466 35.53 7.50 10.29
CA SER A 466 35.76 6.73 11.51
C SER A 466 37.15 7.04 12.05
N GLY A 467 37.26 7.04 13.39
CA GLY A 467 38.52 7.27 14.11
C GLY A 467 38.40 8.30 15.24
N HIS A 468 37.32 9.08 15.25
CA HIS A 468 37.06 10.18 16.18
C HIS A 468 35.72 10.02 16.93
N TYR A 469 35.30 8.77 17.17
CA TYR A 469 34.04 8.41 17.86
C TYR A 469 32.77 8.95 17.19
N GLU A 470 32.79 9.03 15.86
CA GLU A 470 31.65 9.45 15.03
C GLU A 470 30.49 8.45 15.08
N ARG A 471 29.33 8.89 14.61
CA ARG A 471 28.16 8.02 14.44
C ARG A 471 28.43 6.94 13.39
N SER A 472 28.06 5.71 13.73
CA SER A 472 28.25 4.54 12.90
C SER A 472 27.06 4.29 11.97
N PRO A 473 27.31 3.95 10.69
CA PRO A 473 26.28 3.47 9.78
C PRO A 473 25.94 1.99 9.98
N PHE A 474 26.52 1.32 10.98
CA PHE A 474 26.29 -0.12 11.24
C PHE A 474 25.66 -0.41 12.60
N LEU A 475 25.50 0.61 13.44
CA LEU A 475 24.85 0.50 14.74
C LEU A 475 23.40 0.99 14.66
N PHE A 476 22.50 0.30 15.36
CA PHE A 476 21.05 0.52 15.28
C PHE A 476 20.47 1.18 16.54
N THR A 477 21.31 1.78 17.39
CA THR A 477 20.81 2.48 18.58
C THR A 477 20.20 3.83 18.19
N SER A 478 19.48 4.46 19.11
CA SER A 478 18.66 5.65 18.84
C SER A 478 19.40 6.87 18.32
N ARG A 479 20.74 6.91 18.40
CA ARG A 479 21.56 8.03 17.93
C ARG A 479 22.49 7.67 16.77
N GLU A 480 22.44 6.43 16.33
CA GLU A 480 23.33 5.89 15.29
C GLU A 480 22.59 5.86 13.94
N HIS A 481 23.34 5.74 12.84
CA HIS A 481 22.80 5.92 11.48
C HIS A 481 22.46 4.60 10.78
N GLY A 482 22.67 3.44 11.45
CA GLY A 482 22.45 2.13 10.85
C GLY A 482 21.02 1.87 10.38
N GLY A 483 20.03 2.41 11.09
CA GLY A 483 18.62 2.23 10.74
C GLY A 483 18.22 2.78 9.36
N ASN A 484 18.88 3.86 8.90
CA ASN A 484 18.59 4.49 7.61
C ASN A 484 19.60 4.10 6.51
N THR A 485 20.66 3.37 6.83
CA THR A 485 21.76 3.08 5.90
C THR A 485 21.90 1.58 5.62
N THR A 486 22.03 0.76 6.67
CA THR A 486 22.39 -0.66 6.53
C THR A 486 21.38 -1.63 7.14
N GLU A 487 20.32 -1.12 7.78
CA GLU A 487 19.25 -1.95 8.33
C GLU A 487 18.47 -2.66 7.22
N ARG A 488 18.61 -3.98 7.16
CA ARG A 488 18.03 -4.82 6.10
C ARG A 488 16.53 -5.01 6.29
N SER A 489 16.01 -4.90 7.52
CA SER A 489 14.58 -5.00 7.84
C SER A 489 13.77 -3.73 7.58
N GLU A 490 14.41 -2.63 7.20
CA GLU A 490 13.74 -1.35 6.92
C GLU A 490 13.66 -1.03 5.43
N ARG A 491 12.42 -0.86 4.91
CA ARG A 491 12.15 -0.59 3.48
C ARG A 491 12.89 0.62 2.93
N HIS A 492 13.09 1.59 3.79
CA HIS A 492 13.64 2.90 3.50
C HIS A 492 15.16 2.99 3.76
N SER A 493 15.82 1.90 4.14
CA SER A 493 17.28 1.89 4.35
C SER A 493 18.05 1.92 3.02
N LEU A 494 19.17 2.64 2.93
CA LEU A 494 19.97 2.79 1.69
C LEU A 494 20.34 1.47 1.02
N ILE A 495 20.72 0.45 1.82
CA ILE A 495 21.06 -0.90 1.33
C ILE A 495 19.90 -1.57 0.56
N ASN A 496 18.66 -1.15 0.81
CA ASN A 496 17.46 -1.65 0.15
C ASN A 496 17.04 -0.81 -1.08
N LEU A 497 17.83 0.22 -1.40
CA LEU A 497 17.59 1.19 -2.47
C LEU A 497 18.70 1.16 -3.54
N GLY A 498 19.60 0.18 -3.47
CA GLY A 498 20.75 0.03 -4.36
C GLY A 498 21.93 0.93 -4.00
N VAL A 499 21.98 1.46 -2.77
CA VAL A 499 23.06 2.33 -2.28
C VAL A 499 23.82 1.62 -1.17
N HIS A 500 25.14 1.50 -1.32
CA HIS A 500 26.00 0.82 -0.36
C HIS A 500 26.63 1.80 0.62
N THR A 501 27.00 1.30 1.80
CA THR A 501 27.60 2.13 2.85
C THR A 501 28.82 1.42 3.44
N ASN A 502 29.90 2.18 3.67
CA ASN A 502 31.10 1.71 4.36
C ASN A 502 31.62 2.76 5.35
N THR A 503 32.66 2.40 6.09
CA THR A 503 33.45 3.34 6.91
C THR A 503 34.86 3.48 6.34
N ILE A 504 35.42 4.68 6.43
CA ILE A 504 36.80 4.99 6.01
C ILE A 504 37.53 5.76 7.11
N SER A 505 38.86 5.64 7.15
CA SER A 505 39.71 6.49 7.98
C SER A 505 40.09 7.75 7.21
N LEU A 506 39.98 8.91 7.87
CA LEU A 506 40.31 10.21 7.29
C LEU A 506 41.82 10.40 7.07
N ALA A 507 42.66 9.58 7.71
CA ALA A 507 44.12 9.63 7.55
C ALA A 507 44.57 9.18 6.15
N ASN A 508 43.71 8.44 5.43
CA ASN A 508 43.98 7.98 4.07
C ASN A 508 43.40 8.96 3.03
N ASN A 509 44.03 9.02 1.85
CA ASN A 509 43.49 9.77 0.72
C ASN A 509 42.09 9.26 0.31
N ILE A 510 41.15 10.19 0.13
CA ILE A 510 39.76 9.90 -0.22
C ILE A 510 39.55 10.21 -1.71
N ASN A 511 39.17 9.20 -2.49
CA ASN A 511 38.97 9.34 -3.94
C ASN A 511 37.47 9.51 -4.28
N THR A 512 37.16 10.51 -5.11
CA THR A 512 35.81 10.82 -5.62
C THR A 512 35.21 9.74 -6.53
N ASP A 513 36.03 8.88 -7.12
CA ASP A 513 35.59 7.75 -7.96
C ASP A 513 35.10 6.55 -7.14
N SER A 514 35.66 6.37 -5.95
CA SER A 514 35.29 5.27 -5.03
C SER A 514 34.27 5.71 -4.00
N THR A 515 34.29 6.97 -3.58
CA THR A 515 33.39 7.54 -2.58
C THR A 515 32.52 8.60 -3.23
N ASN A 516 31.23 8.32 -3.41
CA ASN A 516 30.30 9.26 -4.01
C ASN A 516 29.83 10.33 -3.02
N VAL A 517 29.68 9.95 -1.75
CA VAL A 517 29.31 10.84 -0.65
C VAL A 517 30.17 10.53 0.58
N LEU A 518 30.86 11.53 1.12
CA LEU A 518 31.56 11.46 2.39
C LEU A 518 30.63 11.92 3.52
N VAL A 519 30.50 11.13 4.58
CA VAL A 519 29.70 11.47 5.77
C VAL A 519 30.64 11.68 6.95
N ILE A 520 30.64 12.87 7.55
CA ILE A 520 31.36 13.16 8.79
C ILE A 520 30.33 13.44 9.86
N ALA A 521 30.14 12.51 10.80
CA ALA A 521 29.01 12.54 11.72
C ALA A 521 29.45 12.72 13.18
N ASP A 522 29.49 13.97 13.65
CA ASP A 522 29.81 14.33 15.05
C ASP A 522 31.19 13.82 15.53
N PRO A 523 32.31 14.29 14.95
CA PRO A 523 33.64 13.97 15.47
C PRO A 523 33.81 14.52 16.88
N ARG A 524 34.32 13.69 17.79
CA ARG A 524 34.44 14.00 19.23
C ARG A 524 35.87 14.33 19.67
N THR A 525 36.82 14.25 18.76
CA THR A 525 38.23 14.61 18.97
C THR A 525 38.73 15.45 17.81
N SER A 526 39.79 16.23 18.04
CA SER A 526 40.41 17.05 16.99
C SER A 526 40.96 16.19 15.86
N LEU A 527 40.78 16.67 14.62
CA LEU A 527 41.40 16.07 13.44
C LEU A 527 42.86 16.50 13.34
N SER A 528 43.72 15.59 12.90
CA SER A 528 45.11 15.90 12.56
C SER A 528 45.20 16.80 11.33
N GLY A 529 46.36 17.44 11.13
CA GLY A 529 46.60 18.27 9.94
C GLY A 529 46.43 17.50 8.63
N GLN A 530 46.90 16.25 8.58
CA GLN A 530 46.77 15.39 7.40
C GLN A 530 45.31 15.02 7.10
N GLU A 531 44.52 14.69 8.13
CA GLU A 531 43.10 14.36 7.96
C GLU A 531 42.32 15.55 7.40
N LYS A 532 42.60 16.76 7.91
CA LYS A 532 42.02 18.01 7.39
C LYS A 532 42.38 18.21 5.93
N GLU A 533 43.66 18.03 5.57
CA GLU A 533 44.13 18.16 4.19
C GLU A 533 43.45 17.13 3.27
N ASN A 534 43.33 15.88 3.69
CA ASN A 534 42.66 14.83 2.91
C ASN A 534 41.17 15.14 2.66
N ILE A 535 40.46 15.66 3.68
CA ILE A 535 39.07 16.11 3.52
C ILE A 535 39.00 17.26 2.52
N MET A 536 39.86 18.28 2.68
CA MET A 536 39.86 19.43 1.79
C MET A 536 40.21 19.04 0.36
N ASN A 537 41.19 18.17 0.13
CA ASN A 537 41.54 17.63 -1.19
C ASN A 537 40.34 16.91 -1.84
N TYR A 538 39.58 16.10 -1.08
CA TYR A 538 38.37 15.47 -1.59
C TYR A 538 37.30 16.49 -1.99
N LEU A 539 37.08 17.53 -1.18
CA LEU A 539 36.11 18.59 -1.47
C LEU A 539 36.56 19.50 -2.62
N GLU A 540 37.84 19.80 -2.75
CA GLU A 540 38.39 20.59 -3.86
C GLU A 540 38.34 19.84 -5.19
N ASN A 541 38.42 18.50 -5.16
CA ASN A 541 38.20 17.67 -6.34
C ASN A 541 36.71 17.48 -6.73
N GLY A 542 35.77 18.14 -6.03
CA GLY A 542 34.34 18.08 -6.34
C GLY A 542 33.61 16.88 -5.72
N GLY A 543 34.15 16.34 -4.62
CA GLY A 543 33.50 15.33 -3.80
C GLY A 543 32.25 15.86 -3.11
N ASN A 544 31.18 15.06 -3.06
CA ASN A 544 29.96 15.42 -2.33
C ASN A 544 30.08 14.98 -0.87
N ALA A 545 29.51 15.75 0.06
CA ALA A 545 29.64 15.45 1.48
C ALA A 545 28.40 15.82 2.30
N ILE A 546 28.26 15.17 3.45
CA ILE A 546 27.35 15.58 4.51
C ILE A 546 28.11 15.63 5.83
N ILE A 547 27.95 16.74 6.54
CA ILE A 547 28.71 17.04 7.75
C ILE A 547 27.70 17.35 8.85
N TYR A 548 27.77 16.60 9.94
CA TYR A 548 26.93 16.79 11.12
C TYR A 548 27.76 17.27 12.31
N GLY A 549 27.28 18.31 12.96
CA GLY A 549 27.79 18.76 14.26
C GLY A 549 26.82 18.42 15.39
N GLU A 550 27.30 18.58 16.62
CA GLU A 550 26.44 18.64 17.80
C GLU A 550 26.83 19.81 18.70
N PRO A 551 25.87 20.34 19.48
CA PRO A 551 26.17 21.30 20.54
C PRO A 551 27.22 20.78 21.51
N SER A 552 27.99 21.71 22.05
CA SER A 552 29.14 21.47 22.93
C SER A 552 30.36 20.82 22.26
N LYS A 553 30.32 20.59 20.93
CA LYS A 553 31.43 20.05 20.13
C LYS A 553 31.74 20.87 18.88
N GLN A 554 31.27 22.12 18.85
CA GLN A 554 31.49 23.06 17.75
C GLN A 554 32.97 23.21 17.32
N PRO A 555 33.97 23.23 18.24
CA PRO A 555 35.35 23.40 17.83
C PRO A 555 35.84 22.34 16.84
N PHE A 556 35.45 21.08 16.99
CA PHE A 556 35.91 19.99 16.12
C PHE A 556 35.30 20.08 14.72
N ILE A 557 34.01 20.41 14.62
CA ILE A 557 33.34 20.51 13.32
C ILE A 557 33.73 21.79 12.58
N ASN A 558 33.91 22.90 13.31
CA ASN A 558 34.27 24.21 12.75
C ASN A 558 35.62 24.21 12.02
N GLU A 559 36.55 23.34 12.41
CA GLU A 559 37.81 23.14 11.68
C GLU A 559 37.60 22.65 10.23
N ILE A 560 36.46 22.00 9.94
CA ILE A 560 36.12 21.45 8.63
C ILE A 560 35.19 22.40 7.86
N ILE A 561 34.22 23.02 8.54
CA ILE A 561 33.15 23.79 7.87
C ILE A 561 33.50 25.27 7.66
N ASN A 562 34.36 25.88 8.50
CA ASN A 562 34.76 27.28 8.34
C ASN A 562 35.44 27.56 6.98
N PRO A 563 36.32 26.69 6.44
CA PRO A 563 36.85 26.82 5.08
C PRO A 563 35.77 26.89 4.00
N LEU A 564 34.61 26.25 4.22
CA LEU A 564 33.47 26.24 3.30
C LEU A 564 32.57 27.49 3.42
N GLY A 565 32.88 28.39 4.36
CA GLY A 565 32.08 29.59 4.61
C GLY A 565 30.89 29.35 5.56
N VAL A 566 30.84 28.23 6.27
CA VAL A 566 29.78 27.91 7.24
C VAL A 566 30.39 27.78 8.63
N HIS A 567 29.70 28.28 9.63
CA HIS A 567 30.14 28.31 11.02
C HIS A 567 29.03 27.78 11.94
N MET A 568 29.36 26.83 12.81
CA MET A 568 28.45 26.38 13.86
C MET A 568 28.64 27.23 15.11
N GLU A 569 27.58 27.88 15.55
CA GLU A 569 27.64 28.83 16.65
C GLU A 569 27.66 28.14 18.02
N GLU A 570 28.29 28.82 18.98
CA GLU A 570 28.31 28.39 20.37
C GLU A 570 26.94 28.53 21.04
N GLY A 571 26.61 27.51 21.82
CA GLY A 571 25.37 27.38 22.58
C GLY A 571 24.49 26.21 22.10
N VAL A 572 23.43 25.94 22.86
CA VAL A 572 22.36 25.00 22.49
C VAL A 572 21.03 25.73 22.39
N MET A 573 20.19 25.37 21.42
CA MET A 573 18.87 25.97 21.30
C MET A 573 17.96 25.46 22.41
N VAL A 574 17.22 26.35 23.07
CA VAL A 574 16.27 26.00 24.14
C VAL A 574 14.92 26.72 23.97
N LEU A 575 13.86 26.02 24.39
CA LEU A 575 12.50 26.51 24.45
C LEU A 575 11.91 26.17 25.83
N PRO A 576 11.61 27.17 26.68
CA PRO A 576 11.25 26.94 28.06
C PRO A 576 9.84 26.37 28.15
N ARG A 577 9.70 25.11 28.52
CA ARG A 577 8.41 24.44 28.72
C ARG A 577 8.38 23.77 30.08
N GLN A 578 7.26 23.89 30.79
CA GLN A 578 7.06 23.15 32.03
C GLN A 578 6.72 21.69 31.72
N HIS A 579 7.39 20.75 32.41
CA HIS A 579 7.13 19.31 32.34
C HIS A 579 7.39 18.63 30.97
N VAL A 580 8.12 19.28 30.07
CA VAL A 580 8.53 18.74 28.76
C VAL A 580 10.00 19.08 28.53
N GLU A 581 10.73 18.22 27.82
CA GLU A 581 12.12 18.48 27.40
C GLU A 581 12.20 19.81 26.63
N THR A 582 13.03 20.74 27.13
CA THR A 582 13.14 22.11 26.64
C THR A 582 14.03 22.25 25.39
N GLU A 583 14.74 21.18 25.07
CA GLU A 583 15.70 21.11 23.96
C GLU A 583 15.13 20.37 22.73
N VAL A 584 13.88 19.91 22.77
CA VAL A 584 13.26 19.18 21.65
C VAL A 584 12.44 20.11 20.76
N PHE A 585 12.84 20.20 19.49
CA PHE A 585 12.21 21.03 18.47
C PHE A 585 11.71 20.20 17.31
N THR A 586 10.59 20.59 16.73
CA THR A 586 10.15 20.08 15.43
C THR A 586 10.34 21.18 14.40
N ALA A 587 11.21 20.95 13.41
CA ALA A 587 11.51 21.91 12.36
C ALA A 587 11.07 21.38 11.00
N GLY A 588 10.49 22.26 10.20
CA GLY A 588 10.15 22.00 8.80
C GLY A 588 11.30 22.36 7.87
N MET A 589 11.41 21.66 6.75
CA MET A 589 12.29 22.09 5.66
C MET A 589 11.83 23.42 5.04
N THR A 590 12.78 24.22 4.60
CA THR A 590 12.52 25.46 3.84
C THR A 590 12.02 25.14 2.43
N LYS A 591 11.65 26.17 1.66
CA LYS A 591 11.33 26.01 0.22
C LYS A 591 12.52 25.44 -0.57
N ALA A 592 13.75 25.83 -0.22
CA ALA A 592 14.96 25.31 -0.85
C ALA A 592 15.14 23.83 -0.50
N GLY A 593 14.93 23.45 0.76
CA GLY A 593 15.01 22.07 1.24
C GLY A 593 13.99 21.14 0.56
N ASN A 594 12.72 21.55 0.51
CA ASN A 594 11.66 20.75 -0.10
C ASN A 594 11.79 20.59 -1.64
N ARG A 595 12.70 21.32 -2.29
CA ARG A 595 12.94 21.27 -3.74
C ARG A 595 14.20 20.50 -4.11
N MET A 596 14.92 19.93 -3.15
CA MET A 596 16.19 19.24 -3.41
C MET A 596 16.00 17.89 -4.10
N ALA A 597 15.03 17.09 -3.65
CA ALA A 597 14.90 15.71 -4.08
C ALA A 597 13.49 15.31 -4.49
N LYS A 598 13.41 14.09 -5.05
CA LYS A 598 12.17 13.44 -5.46
C LYS A 598 11.62 12.49 -4.38
N GLU A 599 11.99 12.67 -3.12
CA GLU A 599 11.41 11.88 -2.04
C GLU A 599 9.89 12.20 -1.91
N PRO A 600 9.01 11.21 -1.64
CA PRO A 600 7.57 11.41 -1.56
C PRO A 600 7.06 12.64 -0.79
N VAL A 601 7.58 12.93 0.41
CA VAL A 601 7.15 14.09 1.20
C VAL A 601 7.60 15.42 0.58
N MET A 602 8.74 15.43 -0.11
CA MET A 602 9.22 16.61 -0.86
C MET A 602 8.43 16.81 -2.15
N GLN A 603 8.10 15.74 -2.88
CA GLN A 603 7.22 15.80 -4.04
C GLN A 603 5.84 16.34 -3.67
N LEU A 604 5.29 15.92 -2.52
CA LEU A 604 4.04 16.46 -1.98
C LEU A 604 4.13 17.98 -1.76
N HIS A 605 5.23 18.49 -1.19
CA HIS A 605 5.45 19.93 -1.07
C HIS A 605 5.51 20.61 -2.43
N GLN A 606 6.30 20.08 -3.37
CA GLN A 606 6.47 20.64 -4.71
C GLN A 606 5.15 20.74 -5.47
N GLN A 607 4.25 19.78 -5.27
CA GLN A 607 2.95 19.74 -5.94
C GLN A 607 1.87 20.57 -5.23
N LEU A 608 1.86 20.64 -3.90
CA LEU A 608 0.78 21.27 -3.12
C LEU A 608 1.16 22.63 -2.49
N GLY A 609 2.44 22.94 -2.33
CA GLY A 609 2.97 24.16 -1.72
C GLY A 609 2.72 24.35 -0.22
N LYS A 610 1.90 23.49 0.42
CA LYS A 610 1.35 23.73 1.78
C LYS A 610 2.00 22.94 2.90
N ARG A 611 2.67 21.82 2.62
CA ARG A 611 3.23 20.95 3.67
C ARG A 611 4.70 20.68 3.40
N THR A 612 5.51 20.76 4.43
CA THR A 612 6.95 20.45 4.39
C THR A 612 7.23 19.14 5.08
N ALA A 613 8.30 18.45 4.70
CA ALA A 613 8.90 17.44 5.56
C ALA A 613 9.31 18.08 6.90
N MET A 614 9.17 17.34 8.00
CA MET A 614 9.51 17.78 9.36
C MET A 614 10.41 16.74 10.03
N ALA A 615 11.39 17.21 10.79
CA ALA A 615 12.21 16.38 11.66
C ALA A 615 12.14 16.90 13.10
N ASN A 616 12.40 16.01 14.05
CA ASN A 616 12.65 16.40 15.43
C ASN A 616 14.16 16.54 15.65
N PHE A 617 14.53 17.55 16.42
CA PHE A 617 15.87 17.92 16.79
C PHE A 617 15.93 17.92 18.31
N GLY A 618 16.95 17.31 18.90
CA GLY A 618 17.04 17.12 20.34
C GLY A 618 18.34 17.68 20.89
N GLY A 619 18.30 18.91 21.41
CA GLY A 619 19.50 19.65 21.80
C GLY A 619 20.33 20.00 20.57
N THR A 620 19.83 20.93 19.75
CA THR A 620 20.43 21.30 18.46
C THR A 620 21.19 22.62 18.52
N GLY A 621 22.23 22.75 17.70
CA GLY A 621 22.94 24.01 17.52
C GLY A 621 22.34 24.82 16.36
N ILE A 622 23.03 25.88 15.96
CA ILE A 622 22.66 26.65 14.77
C ILE A 622 23.87 26.97 13.90
N LEU A 623 23.60 27.25 12.63
CA LEU A 623 24.60 27.60 11.63
C LEU A 623 24.47 29.08 11.24
N SER A 624 25.60 29.75 11.06
CA SER A 624 25.74 30.95 10.24
C SER A 624 26.58 30.63 9.02
N PHE A 625 26.41 31.41 7.95
CA PHE A 625 27.18 31.21 6.74
C PHE A 625 27.39 32.50 5.97
N MET A 626 28.40 32.46 5.12
CA MET A 626 28.70 33.43 4.09
C MET A 626 29.14 32.69 2.83
N GLU A 627 28.74 33.18 1.66
CA GLU A 627 29.15 32.57 0.40
C GLU A 627 30.67 32.74 0.22
N LYS A 628 31.37 31.62 0.04
CA LYS A 628 32.84 31.56 -0.09
C LYS A 628 33.22 30.48 -1.09
N ASN A 629 34.37 30.61 -1.75
CA ASN A 629 34.93 29.60 -2.66
C ASN A 629 33.96 29.17 -3.79
N GLY A 630 33.11 30.11 -4.25
CA GLY A 630 32.12 29.89 -5.30
C GLY A 630 30.91 29.04 -4.90
N PHE A 631 30.74 28.73 -3.60
CA PHE A 631 29.55 28.04 -3.11
C PHE A 631 28.38 29.02 -2.95
N THR A 632 27.25 28.63 -3.54
CA THR A 632 25.94 29.16 -3.16
C THR A 632 25.43 28.38 -1.97
N VAL A 633 24.99 29.08 -0.92
CA VAL A 633 24.55 28.48 0.35
C VAL A 633 23.09 28.83 0.60
N GLU A 634 22.25 27.83 0.82
CA GLU A 634 20.82 28.01 1.10
C GLU A 634 20.41 27.25 2.37
N PRO A 635 19.65 27.86 3.30
CA PRO A 635 19.04 27.17 4.43
C PRO A 635 18.06 26.10 3.92
N ILE A 636 18.17 24.87 4.43
CA ILE A 636 17.27 23.76 4.07
C ILE A 636 16.36 23.36 5.23
N ILE A 637 16.75 23.66 6.47
CA ILE A 637 15.91 23.50 7.66
C ILE A 637 16.17 24.73 8.55
N SER A 638 15.10 25.42 8.93
CA SER A 638 15.17 26.56 9.84
C SER A 638 13.93 26.65 10.71
N ILE A 639 14.08 27.32 11.84
CA ILE A 639 13.00 27.68 12.76
C ILE A 639 12.90 29.22 12.76
N PRO A 640 11.72 29.79 12.49
CA PRO A 640 11.53 31.23 12.62
C PRO A 640 11.69 31.62 14.10
N GLY A 641 12.51 32.64 14.33
CA GLY A 641 12.68 33.29 15.62
C GLY A 641 11.77 34.52 15.76
N ASN A 642 12.20 35.46 16.59
CA ASN A 642 11.32 36.52 17.09
C ASN A 642 11.17 37.67 16.07
N LYS A 643 10.16 37.62 15.18
CA LYS A 643 9.61 38.81 14.49
C LYS A 643 8.09 38.79 14.31
N PHE A 644 7.50 39.76 15.02
CA PHE A 644 6.31 40.58 14.75
C PHE A 644 4.91 39.95 14.69
N ARG A 645 4.15 40.32 15.73
CA ARG A 645 2.70 40.50 15.76
C ARG A 645 2.25 41.46 14.63
N GLY A 646 2.14 40.96 13.41
CA GLY A 646 1.74 41.73 12.22
C GLY A 646 1.58 40.85 10.98
N GLU A 647 0.32 40.56 10.65
CA GLU A 647 -0.23 40.01 9.40
C GLU A 647 0.25 38.66 8.81
N GLN A 648 1.47 38.16 9.04
CA GLN A 648 1.88 36.84 8.50
C GLN A 648 1.60 35.63 9.41
N VAL A 649 1.35 35.84 10.71
CA VAL A 649 0.99 34.78 11.67
C VAL A 649 -0.43 34.22 11.44
N LYS A 650 -1.26 34.88 10.61
CA LYS A 650 -2.55 34.31 10.18
C LYS A 650 -2.39 33.19 9.16
N GLN A 651 -1.29 33.15 8.39
CA GLN A 651 -1.03 32.08 7.42
C GLN A 651 -0.33 30.87 8.04
N ALA A 652 0.64 31.09 8.94
CA ALA A 652 1.31 29.99 9.64
C ALA A 652 0.38 29.25 10.63
N ARG A 653 -0.56 29.95 11.29
CA ARG A 653 -1.56 29.31 12.17
C ARG A 653 -2.59 28.45 11.42
N THR A 654 -2.80 28.69 10.12
CA THR A 654 -3.65 27.82 9.27
C THR A 654 -2.90 26.63 8.67
N ASP A 655 -1.56 26.66 8.66
CA ASP A 655 -0.71 25.61 8.09
C ASP A 655 -0.11 24.65 9.15
N THR A 656 -0.15 25.02 10.43
CA THR A 656 0.13 24.11 11.54
C THR A 656 -1.11 23.31 11.91
N THR A 657 -1.31 22.12 11.32
CA THR A 657 -2.03 21.04 12.01
C THR A 657 -1.16 20.51 13.14
N THR A 658 -0.89 21.35 14.14
CA THR A 658 -0.62 20.87 15.48
C THR A 658 -1.99 20.87 16.13
N THR A 659 -2.58 19.69 16.25
CA THR A 659 -3.58 19.46 17.28
C THR A 659 -2.86 19.71 18.60
N SER A 660 -2.82 20.97 19.06
CA SER A 660 -2.79 21.21 20.48
C SER A 660 -4.12 20.67 20.97
N LEU A 661 -4.12 19.41 21.39
CA LEU A 661 -5.12 18.88 22.31
C LEU A 661 -5.01 19.68 23.60
N VAL A 662 -5.59 20.88 23.59
CA VAL A 662 -6.20 21.43 24.79
C VAL A 662 -7.64 20.97 24.70
N VAL A 663 -7.87 19.74 25.15
CA VAL A 663 -9.21 19.36 25.57
C VAL A 663 -9.46 20.17 26.83
N ASP A 664 -10.26 21.24 26.73
CA ASP A 664 -10.91 21.79 27.91
C ASP A 664 -11.87 20.71 28.42
N VAL A 665 -11.55 20.12 29.57
CA VAL A 665 -12.27 18.97 30.15
C VAL A 665 -13.61 19.38 30.79
N GLU A 666 -14.13 20.59 30.55
CA GLU A 666 -15.33 21.07 31.25
C GLU A 666 -16.65 21.05 30.46
N GLU A 667 -16.69 20.62 29.20
CA GLU A 667 -17.94 20.71 28.41
C GLU A 667 -18.48 19.41 27.78
N PHE A 668 -18.10 18.24 28.33
CA PHE A 668 -18.77 16.96 28.05
C PHE A 668 -19.42 16.37 29.31
N LYS A 669 -20.46 17.03 29.81
CA LYS A 669 -21.42 16.44 30.74
C LYS A 669 -22.84 16.75 30.30
N LYS A 670 -23.28 16.05 29.25
CA LYS A 670 -24.68 15.67 28.98
C LYS A 670 -24.69 14.92 27.66
N ASP A 671 -24.73 13.60 27.74
CA ASP A 671 -25.75 12.79 27.08
C ASP A 671 -25.30 11.33 26.99
N SER A 672 -26.12 10.49 27.64
CA SER A 672 -26.46 9.12 27.26
C SER A 672 -25.42 8.01 27.42
N TYR A 673 -25.77 7.05 28.28
CA TYR A 673 -25.53 5.59 28.34
C TYR A 673 -25.39 5.23 29.83
N GLY A 674 -26.34 4.58 30.49
CA GLY A 674 -26.97 3.32 30.12
C GLY A 674 -26.26 2.20 30.88
N ASP A 675 -26.95 1.61 31.86
CA ASP A 675 -26.51 0.65 32.88
C ASP A 675 -25.44 -0.38 32.46
N GLU A 676 -24.45 -0.61 33.34
CA GLU A 676 -24.13 -1.97 33.85
C GLU A 676 -23.17 -1.94 35.05
N LYS A 677 -23.38 -2.89 35.97
CA LYS A 677 -22.80 -2.99 37.31
C LYS A 677 -21.37 -3.59 37.30
N SER A 678 -20.40 -2.95 37.96
CA SER A 678 -19.34 -3.66 38.71
C SER A 678 -18.56 -2.75 39.68
N THR A 679 -18.73 -3.04 40.98
CA THR A 679 -17.93 -2.74 42.20
C THR A 679 -17.11 -1.44 42.33
N PRO A 680 -17.35 -0.63 43.40
CA PRO A 680 -16.59 0.59 43.66
C PRO A 680 -15.27 0.32 44.39
N TRP A 681 -14.14 0.71 43.78
CA TRP A 681 -12.87 0.93 44.47
C TRP A 681 -12.97 2.18 45.34
N LYS A 682 -12.71 2.06 46.65
CA LYS A 682 -12.68 3.18 47.61
C LYS A 682 -11.27 3.81 47.61
N PRO A 683 -11.08 5.10 47.25
CA PRO A 683 -9.82 5.78 47.46
C PRO A 683 -9.67 6.19 48.93
N GLY A 684 -8.50 5.91 49.51
CA GLY A 684 -8.08 6.39 50.81
C GLY A 684 -8.03 7.92 50.90
N ALA A 685 -8.11 8.41 52.13
CA ALA A 685 -8.37 9.79 52.54
C ALA A 685 -7.54 10.88 51.83
N LYS A 686 -8.25 11.90 51.32
CA LYS A 686 -7.69 13.17 50.81
C LYS A 686 -7.02 13.96 51.94
N LYS A 687 -5.70 14.11 51.91
CA LYS A 687 -5.05 15.33 52.43
C LYS A 687 -5.25 16.44 51.41
N LYS A 688 -6.10 17.42 51.73
CA LYS A 688 -6.20 18.70 51.01
C LYS A 688 -4.85 19.43 51.14
N ARG A 689 -4.00 19.36 50.12
CA ARG A 689 -2.98 20.39 49.90
C ARG A 689 -3.68 21.54 49.18
N GLU A 690 -3.67 22.70 49.81
CA GLU A 690 -4.09 23.96 49.20
C GLU A 690 -3.29 24.18 47.92
N LEU A 691 -3.96 24.04 46.76
CA LEU A 691 -3.44 24.55 45.51
C LEU A 691 -3.46 26.07 45.60
N LYS A 692 -2.31 26.67 45.96
CA LYS A 692 -2.04 28.07 45.64
C LYS A 692 -2.41 28.28 44.17
N LYS A 693 -3.19 29.32 43.88
CA LYS A 693 -3.55 29.77 42.53
C LYS A 693 -2.27 30.01 41.72
N ALA A 694 -1.73 28.97 41.08
CA ALA A 694 -0.79 29.13 39.99
C ALA A 694 -1.59 29.75 38.84
N GLY A 695 -1.15 30.90 38.36
CA GLY A 695 -1.73 31.54 37.19
C GLY A 695 -1.79 30.53 36.03
N LYS A 696 -2.83 30.64 35.19
CA LYS A 696 -2.94 29.82 33.98
C LYS A 696 -1.59 29.85 33.22
N PRO A 697 -1.02 28.70 32.83
CA PRO A 697 0.27 28.70 32.15
C PRO A 697 0.18 29.56 30.89
N LYS A 698 1.10 30.50 30.76
CA LYS A 698 1.26 31.31 29.56
C LYS A 698 1.57 30.34 28.42
N ALA A 699 0.84 30.44 27.31
CA ALA A 699 1.16 29.64 26.13
C ALA A 699 2.56 30.03 25.64
N VAL A 700 3.51 29.10 25.73
CA VAL A 700 4.89 29.26 25.26
C VAL A 700 4.87 29.25 23.73
N GLY A 701 5.39 30.31 23.11
CA GLY A 701 5.44 30.47 21.64
C GLY A 701 6.86 30.31 21.09
N TYR A 702 7.00 30.27 19.76
CA TYR A 702 8.33 30.30 19.10
C TYR A 702 9.14 31.58 19.44
N ASP A 703 8.48 32.64 19.91
CA ASP A 703 9.09 33.88 20.39
C ASP A 703 9.93 33.71 21.69
N ASP A 704 9.76 32.56 22.35
CA ASP A 704 10.46 32.18 23.57
C ASP A 704 11.72 31.33 23.32
N ILE A 705 12.14 31.14 22.06
CA ILE A 705 13.38 30.41 21.71
C ILE A 705 14.60 31.34 21.87
N TRP A 706 15.67 30.82 22.46
CA TRP A 706 17.01 31.44 22.45
C TRP A 706 18.12 30.40 22.32
N MET A 707 19.34 30.89 22.12
CA MET A 707 20.57 30.12 22.22
C MET A 707 21.15 30.27 23.63
N GLU A 708 21.15 29.16 24.37
CA GLU A 708 21.71 29.05 25.71
C GLU A 708 23.24 28.86 25.61
N ARG A 709 24.02 29.79 26.17
CA ARG A 709 25.50 29.69 26.20
C ARG A 709 26.06 29.31 27.57
N GLY A 710 25.24 29.37 28.61
CA GLY A 710 25.58 28.92 29.96
C GLY A 710 25.68 27.40 30.11
N VAL A 711 25.88 26.93 31.35
CA VAL A 711 25.85 25.49 31.67
C VAL A 711 24.40 25.00 31.61
N PHE A 712 24.02 24.43 30.47
CA PHE A 712 22.70 23.84 30.32
C PHE A 712 22.58 22.55 31.15
N VAL A 713 21.78 22.58 32.21
CA VAL A 713 21.45 21.40 33.04
C VAL A 713 20.11 20.84 32.59
N ARG A 714 20.10 19.58 32.14
CA ARG A 714 18.85 18.83 31.85
C ARG A 714 18.16 18.46 33.16
N ASP A 715 17.44 19.38 33.76
CA ASP A 715 16.55 19.12 34.91
C ASP A 715 15.07 19.45 34.58
N SER A 716 14.19 19.28 35.57
CA SER A 716 12.76 19.53 35.39
C SER A 716 12.37 21.01 35.50
N ALA A 717 13.32 21.91 35.78
CA ALA A 717 13.08 23.34 35.81
C ALA A 717 13.21 23.91 34.39
N ALA A 718 12.39 24.91 34.07
CA ALA A 718 12.53 25.61 32.80
C ALA A 718 13.78 26.50 32.85
N PRO A 719 14.65 26.48 31.83
CA PRO A 719 15.81 27.37 31.77
C PRO A 719 15.35 28.83 31.71
N ILE A 720 16.18 29.73 32.24
CA ILE A 720 15.88 31.16 32.34
C ILE A 720 16.83 31.92 31.42
N TYR A 721 16.27 32.65 30.46
CA TYR A 721 17.05 33.48 29.55
C TYR A 721 17.91 34.51 30.32
N SER A 722 19.23 34.42 30.16
CA SER A 722 20.20 35.29 30.84
C SER A 722 21.19 35.91 29.83
N PRO A 723 20.95 37.15 29.38
CA PRO A 723 21.92 37.88 28.53
C PRO A 723 23.29 38.03 29.17
N GLU A 724 23.35 38.10 30.50
CA GLU A 724 24.59 38.22 31.27
C GLU A 724 25.46 36.96 31.19
N GLU A 725 24.83 35.79 31.00
CA GLU A 725 25.51 34.50 30.76
C GLU A 725 25.79 34.26 29.26
N GLY A 726 25.52 35.27 28.42
CA GLY A 726 25.79 35.25 26.99
C GLY A 726 24.65 34.73 26.12
N ASP A 727 23.45 34.53 26.68
CA ASP A 727 22.29 34.07 25.92
C ASP A 727 21.81 35.12 24.92
N TYR A 728 21.47 34.66 23.72
CA TYR A 728 21.03 35.55 22.65
C TYR A 728 19.86 34.98 21.86
N LYS A 729 19.05 35.88 21.30
CA LYS A 729 17.94 35.55 20.42
C LYS A 729 18.26 35.93 18.99
N LYS A 730 17.67 35.20 18.04
CA LYS A 730 17.75 35.50 16.60
C LYS A 730 16.39 35.62 15.96
N GLU A 731 16.38 36.24 14.78
CA GLU A 731 15.20 36.32 13.92
C GLU A 731 14.91 35.00 13.19
N GLU A 732 15.95 34.21 12.91
CA GLU A 732 15.84 32.88 12.32
C GLU A 732 16.98 32.00 12.86
N TYR A 733 16.64 30.76 13.19
CA TYR A 733 17.58 29.75 13.65
C TYR A 733 17.78 28.69 12.57
N ILE A 734 18.96 28.63 11.98
CA ILE A 734 19.26 27.76 10.84
C ILE A 734 19.87 26.47 11.35
N LEU A 735 19.17 25.36 11.12
CA LEU A 735 19.57 24.03 11.63
C LEU A 735 20.38 23.24 10.59
N ALA A 736 20.11 23.47 9.31
CA ALA A 736 20.85 22.84 8.23
C ALA A 736 20.88 23.71 6.97
N VAL A 737 22.00 23.64 6.25
CA VAL A 737 22.23 24.32 4.98
C VAL A 737 22.65 23.33 3.90
N LYS A 738 22.31 23.63 2.65
CA LYS A 738 22.94 23.01 1.48
C LYS A 738 23.90 24.01 0.84
N LEU A 739 25.00 23.49 0.31
CA LEU A 739 25.97 24.23 -0.47
C LEU A 739 26.12 23.56 -1.83
N HIS A 740 26.20 24.35 -2.89
CA HIS A 740 26.52 23.82 -4.21
C HIS A 740 27.37 24.78 -5.02
N ARG A 741 28.21 24.23 -5.90
CA ARG A 741 29.01 24.98 -6.88
C ARG A 741 29.29 24.13 -8.12
N LYS A 742 29.68 24.77 -9.20
CA LYS A 742 30.23 24.06 -10.38
C LYS A 742 31.74 23.97 -10.26
N ILE A 743 32.29 22.75 -10.35
CA ILE A 743 33.72 22.48 -10.32
C ILE A 743 34.01 21.26 -11.20
N ASN A 744 35.09 21.29 -12.00
CA ASN A 744 35.47 20.19 -12.90
C ASN A 744 34.30 19.69 -13.80
N ASN A 745 33.51 20.61 -14.36
CA ASN A 745 32.30 20.32 -15.14
C ASN A 745 31.20 19.50 -14.42
N LYS A 746 31.30 19.36 -13.10
CA LYS A 746 30.32 18.68 -12.24
C LYS A 746 29.69 19.69 -11.28
N GLU A 747 28.45 19.43 -10.90
CA GLU A 747 27.83 20.11 -9.76
C GLU A 747 28.23 19.40 -8.46
N GLN A 748 29.03 20.08 -7.63
CA GLN A 748 29.36 19.62 -6.29
C GLN A 748 28.24 20.00 -5.32
N ARG A 749 27.89 19.09 -4.42
CA ARG A 749 26.79 19.23 -3.46
C ARG A 749 27.26 18.84 -2.06
N ILE A 750 27.03 19.72 -1.08
CA ILE A 750 27.39 19.50 0.32
C ILE A 750 26.18 19.85 1.20
N VAL A 751 25.95 19.07 2.26
CA VAL A 751 24.96 19.40 3.30
C VAL A 751 25.68 19.54 4.64
N ILE A 752 25.33 20.56 5.41
CA ILE A 752 25.84 20.75 6.77
C ILE A 752 24.64 20.90 7.69
N ALA A 753 24.62 20.13 8.78
CA ALA A 753 23.56 20.17 9.78
C ALA A 753 24.13 20.27 11.20
N ALA A 754 23.44 21.02 12.06
CA ALA A 754 23.85 21.35 13.43
C ALA A 754 23.38 20.32 14.48
N ASP A 755 22.90 19.17 14.04
CA ASP A 755 22.44 18.05 14.85
C ASP A 755 22.73 16.77 14.06
N ALA A 756 23.32 15.76 14.70
CA ALA A 756 23.64 14.48 14.07
C ALA A 756 22.55 13.43 14.34
N ASP A 757 21.75 13.64 15.37
CA ASP A 757 20.70 12.75 15.86
C ASP A 757 19.40 12.88 15.05
N PHE A 758 19.08 14.02 14.41
CA PHE A 758 17.82 14.17 13.66
C PHE A 758 17.66 13.17 12.49
N MET A 759 18.78 12.60 12.04
CA MET A 759 18.86 11.60 10.97
C MET A 759 18.85 10.15 11.49
N SER A 760 18.87 9.97 12.81
CA SER A 760 18.76 8.66 13.44
C SER A 760 17.30 8.18 13.45
N VAL A 761 17.11 6.87 13.61
CA VAL A 761 15.76 6.32 13.81
C VAL A 761 15.14 6.76 15.14
N GLY A 762 15.97 7.08 16.15
CA GLY A 762 15.50 7.50 17.47
C GLY A 762 14.89 8.89 17.52
N ALA A 763 15.24 9.79 16.59
CA ALA A 763 14.64 11.11 16.47
C ALA A 763 13.22 11.10 15.83
N GLY A 764 12.76 9.96 15.31
CA GLY A 764 11.43 9.80 14.70
C GLY A 764 11.40 10.17 13.20
N ASN A 765 10.58 11.16 12.81
CA ASN A 765 10.19 11.48 11.41
C ASN A 765 11.33 11.90 10.44
N GLY A 766 12.60 11.91 10.88
CA GLY A 766 13.74 12.36 10.08
C GLY A 766 14.14 11.45 8.91
N GLY A 767 13.72 10.18 8.90
CA GLY A 767 14.11 9.21 7.87
C GLY A 767 13.77 9.61 6.42
N SER A 768 12.61 10.26 6.19
CA SER A 768 12.26 10.76 4.86
C SER A 768 13.10 11.96 4.42
N ILE A 769 13.47 12.84 5.36
CA ILE A 769 14.40 13.94 5.07
C ILE A 769 15.76 13.35 4.73
N ALA A 770 16.19 12.34 5.49
CA ALA A 770 17.47 11.68 5.32
C ALA A 770 17.68 11.16 3.90
N LEU A 771 16.70 10.42 3.40
CA LEU A 771 16.76 9.89 2.05
C LEU A 771 16.74 10.97 0.97
N GLY A 772 16.03 12.08 1.20
CA GLY A 772 16.09 13.22 0.30
C GLY A 772 17.47 13.89 0.26
N LEU A 773 18.17 13.98 1.40
CA LEU A 773 19.55 14.49 1.45
C LEU A 773 20.50 13.58 0.67
N TYR A 774 20.49 12.27 0.95
CA TYR A 774 21.29 11.30 0.19
C TYR A 774 20.95 11.33 -1.29
N SER A 775 19.67 11.46 -1.64
CA SER A 775 19.26 11.51 -3.02
C SER A 775 19.78 12.73 -3.75
N TRP A 776 19.70 13.91 -3.12
CA TRP A 776 20.26 15.12 -3.69
C TRP A 776 21.78 15.02 -3.86
N LEU A 777 22.49 14.44 -2.89
CA LEU A 777 23.94 14.21 -2.96
C LEU A 777 24.34 13.16 -4.02
N LEU A 778 23.43 12.22 -4.34
CA LEU A 778 23.57 11.23 -5.42
C LEU A 778 22.87 11.68 -6.72
N ASN A 779 22.86 12.98 -7.00
CA ASN A 779 22.35 13.58 -8.23
C ASN A 779 20.87 13.28 -8.55
N ASN A 780 20.06 12.94 -7.54
CA ASN A 780 18.68 12.45 -7.68
C ASN A 780 18.55 11.20 -8.56
N GLU A 781 19.63 10.42 -8.70
CA GLU A 781 19.66 9.16 -9.44
C GLU A 781 19.38 7.94 -8.57
N TYR A 782 19.67 8.06 -7.27
CA TYR A 782 19.39 7.08 -6.24
C TYR A 782 18.82 7.81 -5.02
N PRO A 783 17.91 7.20 -4.24
CA PRO A 783 17.03 6.10 -4.64
C PRO A 783 16.28 6.41 -5.94
N VAL A 784 15.88 5.36 -6.67
CA VAL A 784 15.09 5.51 -7.89
C VAL A 784 13.63 5.79 -7.50
N TYR A 785 13.32 7.06 -7.22
CA TYR A 785 11.97 7.46 -6.86
C TYR A 785 10.99 7.39 -8.03
N THR A 786 9.78 6.96 -7.73
CA THR A 786 8.64 7.05 -8.63
C THR A 786 7.96 8.40 -8.48
N LYS A 787 7.21 8.83 -9.49
CA LYS A 787 6.44 10.06 -9.39
C LYS A 787 5.32 9.87 -8.38
N TYR A 788 5.24 10.75 -7.40
CA TYR A 788 4.12 10.75 -6.46
C TYR A 788 2.84 11.18 -7.21
N LYS A 789 1.87 10.27 -7.31
CA LYS A 789 0.60 10.49 -8.00
C LYS A 789 -0.45 10.96 -6.99
N LEU A 790 -0.73 12.26 -6.98
CA LEU A 790 -1.81 12.82 -6.16
C LEU A 790 -3.18 12.45 -6.73
N PRO A 791 -4.11 11.94 -5.91
CA PRO A 791 -5.50 11.81 -6.33
C PRO A 791 -6.06 13.20 -6.65
N LYS A 792 -6.84 13.31 -7.73
CA LYS A 792 -7.56 14.55 -8.08
C LYS A 792 -8.99 14.57 -7.53
N ASP A 793 -9.50 13.41 -7.16
CA ASP A 793 -10.86 13.18 -6.67
C ASP A 793 -10.92 13.29 -5.15
N THR A 794 -10.61 14.49 -4.65
CA THR A 794 -10.31 14.74 -3.23
C THR A 794 -11.37 15.57 -2.52
N ARG A 795 -12.42 15.99 -3.21
CA ARG A 795 -13.51 16.80 -2.65
C ARG A 795 -14.86 16.26 -3.07
N LEU A 796 -15.83 16.48 -2.20
CA LEU A 796 -17.23 16.25 -2.47
C LEU A 796 -17.92 17.55 -2.85
N THR A 797 -18.79 17.50 -3.84
CA THR A 797 -19.69 18.60 -4.24
C THR A 797 -20.89 18.72 -3.30
N ILE A 798 -21.16 17.68 -2.51
CA ILE A 798 -22.32 17.61 -1.61
C ILE A 798 -21.93 17.84 -0.15
N GLY A 799 -22.82 18.52 0.59
CA GLY A 799 -22.72 18.64 2.04
C GLY A 799 -23.46 17.53 2.81
N LYS A 800 -23.33 17.54 4.15
CA LYS A 800 -23.98 16.59 5.08
C LYS A 800 -25.49 16.41 4.82
N LYS A 801 -26.22 17.50 4.58
CA LYS A 801 -27.68 17.45 4.30
C LYS A 801 -27.97 16.70 3.00
N GLY A 802 -27.23 16.99 1.93
CA GLY A 802 -27.37 16.31 0.64
C GLY A 802 -27.06 14.82 0.74
N GLY A 803 -25.99 14.45 1.43
CA GLY A 803 -25.66 13.04 1.68
C GLY A 803 -26.76 12.28 2.43
N ASN A 804 -27.36 12.87 3.47
CA ASN A 804 -28.47 12.26 4.20
C ASN A 804 -29.74 12.14 3.35
N VAL A 805 -30.03 13.12 2.49
CA VAL A 805 -31.16 13.03 1.54
C VAL A 805 -30.94 11.86 0.57
N LEU A 806 -29.74 11.74 -0.02
CA LEU A 806 -29.40 10.62 -0.89
C LEU A 806 -29.55 9.28 -0.14
N TYR A 807 -29.06 9.18 1.10
CA TYR A 807 -29.26 8.00 1.94
C TYR A 807 -30.73 7.62 2.04
N ASN A 808 -31.60 8.56 2.40
CA ASN A 808 -33.02 8.28 2.55
C ASN A 808 -33.70 7.88 1.24
N VAL A 809 -33.33 8.54 0.13
CA VAL A 809 -33.89 8.24 -1.19
C VAL A 809 -33.52 6.82 -1.63
N PHE A 810 -32.25 6.46 -1.55
CA PHE A 810 -31.75 5.18 -2.07
C PHE A 810 -32.02 3.99 -1.15
N VAL A 811 -32.04 4.19 0.17
CA VAL A 811 -32.25 3.11 1.14
C VAL A 811 -33.74 2.90 1.45
N TYR A 812 -34.58 3.94 1.39
CA TYR A 812 -35.99 3.82 1.75
C TYR A 812 -36.94 4.11 0.58
N VAL A 813 -36.83 5.27 -0.07
CA VAL A 813 -37.83 5.71 -1.07
C VAL A 813 -37.82 4.82 -2.33
N LEU A 814 -36.68 4.66 -2.97
CA LEU A 814 -36.55 3.90 -4.22
C LEU A 814 -36.89 2.42 -4.02
N PRO A 815 -36.39 1.73 -2.97
CA PRO A 815 -36.83 0.39 -2.60
C PRO A 815 -38.34 0.28 -2.35
N SER A 816 -38.95 1.27 -1.70
CA SER A 816 -40.40 1.29 -1.43
C SER A 816 -41.21 1.44 -2.72
N ILE A 817 -40.75 2.27 -3.66
CA ILE A 817 -41.37 2.40 -4.99
C ILE A 817 -41.29 1.07 -5.75
N LEU A 818 -40.11 0.42 -5.76
CA LEU A 818 -39.94 -0.89 -6.39
C LEU A 818 -40.85 -1.95 -5.74
N LEU A 819 -40.99 -1.92 -4.42
CA LEU A 819 -41.89 -2.82 -3.68
C LEU A 819 -43.36 -2.58 -4.07
N LEU A 820 -43.80 -1.33 -4.13
CA LEU A 820 -45.16 -0.96 -4.54
C LEU A 820 -45.44 -1.37 -5.98
N VAL A 821 -44.55 -1.05 -6.92
CA VAL A 821 -44.68 -1.43 -8.34
C VAL A 821 -44.72 -2.95 -8.49
N GLY A 822 -43.80 -3.67 -7.83
CA GLY A 822 -43.78 -5.12 -7.81
C GLY A 822 -45.07 -5.71 -7.26
N THR A 823 -45.57 -5.17 -6.14
CA THR A 823 -46.83 -5.59 -5.51
C THR A 823 -48.02 -5.37 -6.45
N ILE A 824 -48.13 -4.20 -7.10
CA ILE A 824 -49.21 -3.90 -8.06
C ILE A 824 -49.19 -4.88 -9.24
N ILE A 825 -48.01 -5.15 -9.81
CA ILE A 825 -47.87 -6.09 -10.93
C ILE A 825 -48.26 -7.51 -10.51
N LEU A 826 -47.83 -7.94 -9.31
CA LEU A 826 -48.17 -9.26 -8.78
C LEU A 826 -49.67 -9.39 -8.47
N ILE A 827 -50.31 -8.37 -7.89
CA ILE A 827 -51.76 -8.39 -7.61
C ILE A 827 -52.58 -8.39 -8.91
N ARG A 828 -52.20 -7.57 -9.91
CA ARG A 828 -52.89 -7.55 -11.22
C ARG A 828 -52.85 -8.91 -11.91
N ARG A 829 -51.81 -9.70 -11.67
CA ARG A 829 -51.73 -11.08 -12.14
C ARG A 829 -52.74 -11.98 -11.44
N PHE A 830 -52.86 -11.92 -10.11
CA PHE A 830 -53.82 -12.77 -9.38
C PHE A 830 -55.30 -12.48 -9.70
N ARG A 831 -55.60 -11.33 -10.30
CA ARG A 831 -56.96 -10.96 -10.74
C ARG A 831 -57.30 -11.39 -12.18
N LYS A 832 -56.35 -11.95 -12.93
CA LYS A 832 -56.53 -12.52 -14.28
C LYS A 832 -56.30 -14.02 -14.23
#